data_AF-A0A195AV89-F1
#
_entry.id   AF-A0A195AV89-F1
#
_cell.length_a   1.000
_cell.length_b   1.000
_cell.length_c   1.000
_cell.angle_alpha   90.00
_cell.angle_beta   90.00
_cell.angle_gamma   90.00
#
_symmetry.space_group_name_H-M   'P 1'
#
loop_
_entity.id
_entity.type
_entity.pdbx_description
1 polymer ?
#
loop_
_entity_poly.entity_id
_entity_poly.type
_entity_poly.pdbx_seq_one_letter_code
_entity_poly.pdbx_strand_id
1 'polypeptide(L)'
;ADSTIRRLVAESTGSINNQPTPLRCRNARSAENIAAVRESVRENPRRSISRRSQELGLSATSIWRILRRDLDLHTYKIQLTQEIKVNDHRQRCVFADWVLENRIALHAILHATMDILYERFWVLHELSVRNMMDRINICDMLLKRNEIEPFIASKEACENHLLFEKLRRDSPGELSKIIPVAGDITEPELGISADDQNMLIRSVSIVFHSAATVKFDEALKLSVTINMLGTKRLVQLCNRMHNVEKRHIEPRLVCSCKSNLRNKRLICSDFFFKNVLFTKDYSVFCLWMVYISTSSRKIHIRDIYSRKSFECFVLFAHAFIHVSTAYCNCDRNDVAEEIYPVGREPDQVIALTEWMDDKMFEEFTPNLIASRPNTYTFTKALAERMLQREKGSLPVAIVRPSIVLSSYREPVAGWVDNCNGPTGIIAAAGKGFFRTMLCHEDKVADLVPVDIVINLMICAAWRTATQRTDTIPIYNCCTGQQNPITWKQFVDLSFKYCRLHPVNDALWYPDGRCHSSMIINKLCVIFQHTLPAYILDILARLKGSRPIMVRVQTKLSKAAKCLEYFSTKQWNFRDDNVRRLGEQLSPEDRETFMFDVREIYWPSYLEHYILGIRQFILKESPDTLPAARSYITKLYWLHKAVQLGILVIMLRVLLLRKSAARRAFFSLLSIVLRMCRLIV
;
A
#
# COMPACT_ATOMS: atom_id res chain seq x y z
N ALA A 1 -14.18 37.83 38.26
CA ALA A 1 -12.83 38.40 38.46
C ALA A 1 -12.58 38.68 39.95
N ASP A 2 -13.30 39.62 40.55
CA ASP A 2 -12.95 40.17 41.86
C ASP A 2 -12.89 39.16 43.03
N SER A 3 -13.79 38.17 43.07
CA SER A 3 -13.80 37.11 44.09
C SER A 3 -12.55 36.22 44.10
N THR A 4 -11.88 36.04 42.96
CA THR A 4 -10.65 35.25 42.85
C THR A 4 -9.44 36.01 43.39
N ILE A 5 -9.40 37.33 43.17
CA ILE A 5 -8.28 38.18 43.60
C ILE A 5 -8.29 38.34 45.13
N ARG A 6 -9.46 38.62 45.73
CA ARG A 6 -9.60 38.71 47.20
C ARG A 6 -9.14 37.44 47.91
N ARG A 7 -9.39 36.26 47.32
CA ARG A 7 -8.98 34.96 47.89
C ARG A 7 -7.47 34.73 47.83
N LEU A 8 -6.76 35.27 46.84
CA LEU A 8 -5.30 35.16 46.72
C LEU A 8 -4.54 36.14 47.64
N VAL A 9 -5.16 37.26 48.02
CA VAL A 9 -4.57 38.25 48.94
C VAL A 9 -4.72 37.83 50.41
N ALA A 10 -5.73 37.02 50.75
CA ALA A 10 -6.02 36.62 52.13
C ALA A 10 -5.05 35.57 52.73
N GLU A 11 -4.24 34.89 51.91
CA GLU A 11 -3.39 33.76 52.34
C GLU A 11 -1.89 34.14 52.44
N SER A 12 -1.52 35.43 52.35
CA SER A 12 -0.12 35.88 52.27
C SER A 12 0.55 36.27 53.61
N THR A 13 -0.05 35.93 54.77
CA THR A 13 0.52 36.23 56.10
C THR A 13 0.42 35.03 57.06
N GLY A 14 1.35 34.09 56.93
CA GLY A 14 1.47 32.93 57.82
C GLY A 14 2.86 32.30 57.78
N SER A 15 3.39 31.89 58.94
CA SER A 15 4.74 31.30 59.03
C SER A 15 4.78 29.90 58.39
N ILE A 16 5.79 29.63 57.57
CA ILE A 16 5.97 28.34 56.87
C ILE A 16 6.68 27.31 57.76
N ASN A 17 6.31 27.24 59.04
CA ASN A 17 6.75 26.23 59.99
C ASN A 17 5.57 25.87 60.92
N ASN A 18 5.43 24.59 61.24
CA ASN A 18 4.34 23.99 62.04
C ASN A 18 2.95 23.92 61.37
N GLN A 19 2.86 23.44 60.13
CA GLN A 19 1.69 22.60 59.77
C GLN A 19 2.02 21.12 60.02
N PRO A 20 1.11 20.33 60.62
CA PRO A 20 1.33 18.90 60.80
C PRO A 20 1.34 18.19 59.44
N THR A 21 2.44 17.48 59.15
CA THR A 21 2.60 16.70 57.91
C THR A 21 1.41 15.77 57.72
N PRO A 22 0.67 15.82 56.60
CA PRO A 22 -0.45 14.92 56.35
C PRO A 22 0.00 13.47 56.46
N LEU A 23 -0.67 12.68 57.31
CA LEU A 23 -0.38 11.26 57.52
C LEU A 23 -0.34 10.54 56.17
N ARG A 24 0.84 10.00 55.85
CA ARG A 24 1.17 9.35 54.57
C ARG A 24 0.11 8.29 54.24
N CYS A 25 -0.80 8.62 53.33
CA CYS A 25 -2.00 7.80 53.09
C CYS A 25 -1.63 6.35 52.79
N ARG A 26 -2.45 5.41 53.32
CA ARG A 26 -2.32 3.95 53.11
C ARG A 26 -1.95 3.64 51.65
N ASN A 27 -0.99 2.73 51.46
CA ASN A 27 -0.50 2.34 50.14
C ASN A 27 -1.68 2.07 49.18
N ALA A 28 -1.75 2.86 48.11
CA ALA A 28 -2.91 2.94 47.20
C ALA A 28 -3.18 1.66 46.36
N ARG A 29 -2.41 0.60 46.61
CA ARG A 29 -2.50 -0.76 46.03
C ARG A 29 -2.21 -1.82 47.12
N SER A 30 -2.66 -1.62 48.35
CA SER A 30 -2.64 -2.68 49.38
C SER A 30 -3.59 -3.82 48.98
N ALA A 31 -3.37 -5.02 49.52
CA ALA A 31 -4.23 -6.18 49.24
C ALA A 31 -5.71 -5.89 49.60
N GLU A 32 -5.96 -5.22 50.73
CA GLU A 32 -7.29 -4.74 51.13
C GLU A 32 -7.92 -3.83 50.07
N ASN A 33 -7.17 -2.83 49.57
CA ASN A 33 -7.66 -1.88 48.57
C ASN A 33 -7.93 -2.55 47.21
N ILE A 34 -7.11 -3.53 46.83
CA ILE A 34 -7.30 -4.32 45.61
C ILE A 34 -8.55 -5.21 45.74
N ALA A 35 -8.76 -5.85 46.89
CA ALA A 35 -9.95 -6.64 47.18
C ALA A 35 -11.23 -5.78 47.19
N ALA A 36 -11.22 -4.62 47.86
CA ALA A 36 -12.36 -3.71 47.91
C ALA A 36 -12.77 -3.17 46.52
N VAL A 37 -11.80 -2.84 45.67
CA VAL A 37 -12.07 -2.47 44.27
C VAL A 37 -12.58 -3.65 43.46
N ARG A 38 -12.04 -4.87 43.66
CA ARG A 38 -12.50 -6.09 42.99
C ARG A 38 -13.97 -6.40 43.33
N GLU A 39 -14.34 -6.32 44.61
CA GLU A 39 -15.69 -6.62 45.05
C GLU A 39 -16.70 -5.56 44.59
N SER A 40 -16.36 -4.28 44.73
CA SER A 40 -17.16 -3.17 44.18
C SER A 40 -17.43 -3.35 42.67
N VAL A 41 -16.45 -3.84 41.90
CA VAL A 41 -16.63 -4.14 40.47
C VAL A 41 -17.56 -5.33 40.25
N ARG A 42 -17.50 -6.38 41.08
CA ARG A 42 -18.44 -7.52 41.01
C ARG A 42 -19.88 -7.08 41.31
N GLU A 43 -20.09 -6.33 42.38
CA GLU A 43 -21.42 -5.88 42.83
C GLU A 43 -22.13 -4.99 41.79
N ASN A 44 -21.40 -4.04 41.20
CA ASN A 44 -21.98 -3.11 40.23
C ASN A 44 -20.97 -2.76 39.14
N PRO A 45 -20.81 -3.59 38.08
CA PRO A 45 -19.79 -3.39 37.04
C PRO A 45 -19.88 -2.03 36.35
N ARG A 46 -21.12 -1.52 36.13
CA ARG A 46 -21.41 -0.26 35.42
C ARG A 46 -21.09 1.01 36.23
N ARG A 47 -20.75 0.91 37.52
CA ARG A 47 -20.49 2.10 38.37
C ARG A 47 -19.20 2.81 37.98
N SER A 48 -19.28 4.13 37.80
CA SER A 48 -18.16 4.96 37.34
C SER A 48 -17.04 5.10 38.36
N ILE A 49 -15.81 5.29 37.87
CA ILE A 49 -14.60 5.43 38.72
C ILE A 49 -14.78 6.53 39.76
N SER A 50 -15.40 7.66 39.41
CA SER A 50 -15.63 8.78 40.31
C SER A 50 -16.56 8.43 41.49
N ARG A 51 -17.60 7.60 41.26
CA ARG A 51 -18.46 7.11 42.36
C ARG A 51 -17.73 6.08 43.23
N ARG A 52 -17.03 5.12 42.62
CA ARG A 52 -16.18 4.17 43.38
C ARG A 52 -15.12 4.89 44.21
N SER A 53 -14.60 6.02 43.72
CA SER A 53 -13.61 6.86 44.41
C SER A 53 -14.18 7.51 45.68
N GLN A 54 -15.44 7.94 45.64
CA GLN A 54 -16.17 8.45 46.79
C GLN A 54 -16.54 7.33 47.77
N GLU A 55 -17.03 6.20 47.26
CA GLU A 55 -17.51 5.06 48.06
C GLU A 55 -16.38 4.30 48.79
N LEU A 56 -15.22 4.13 48.16
CA LEU A 56 -14.08 3.40 48.73
C LEU A 56 -13.05 4.31 49.43
N GLY A 57 -13.26 5.63 49.44
CA GLY A 57 -12.29 6.60 49.99
C GLY A 57 -10.93 6.65 49.26
N LEU A 58 -10.82 6.03 48.09
CA LEU A 58 -9.59 5.95 47.29
C LEU A 58 -9.62 6.96 46.15
N SER A 59 -8.47 7.58 45.82
CA SER A 59 -8.41 8.50 44.68
C SER A 59 -8.80 7.79 43.36
N ALA A 60 -9.45 8.49 42.44
CA ALA A 60 -9.81 7.94 41.14
C ALA A 60 -8.58 7.40 40.36
N THR A 61 -7.42 8.03 40.55
CA THR A 61 -6.12 7.58 40.01
C THR A 61 -5.65 6.27 40.64
N SER A 62 -5.91 6.06 41.94
CA SER A 62 -5.64 4.80 42.64
C SER A 62 -6.51 3.67 42.08
N ILE A 63 -7.83 3.90 41.98
CA ILE A 63 -8.78 2.91 41.45
C ILE A 63 -8.47 2.58 39.99
N TRP A 64 -8.20 3.57 39.14
CA TRP A 64 -7.80 3.33 37.74
C TRP A 64 -6.51 2.51 37.63
N ARG A 65 -5.54 2.72 38.53
CA ARG A 65 -4.32 1.90 38.61
C ARG A 65 -4.61 0.48 39.07
N ILE A 66 -5.46 0.27 40.09
CA ILE A 66 -5.86 -1.07 40.55
C ILE A 66 -6.57 -1.83 39.42
N LEU A 67 -7.59 -1.24 38.83
CA LEU A 67 -8.33 -1.84 37.72
C LEU A 67 -7.39 -2.27 36.59
N ARG A 68 -6.47 -1.39 36.17
CA ARG A 68 -5.59 -1.65 35.03
C ARG A 68 -4.31 -2.47 35.33
N ARG A 69 -3.84 -2.56 36.58
CA ARG A 69 -2.55 -3.22 36.92
C ARG A 69 -2.63 -4.35 37.93
N ASP A 70 -3.74 -4.49 38.66
CA ASP A 70 -3.94 -5.54 39.67
C ASP A 70 -5.13 -6.47 39.34
N LEU A 71 -6.01 -6.03 38.41
CA LEU A 71 -7.21 -6.76 38.00
C LEU A 71 -7.32 -6.94 36.46
N ASP A 72 -6.43 -6.33 35.69
CA ASP A 72 -6.41 -6.22 34.22
C ASP A 72 -7.74 -5.78 33.54
N LEU A 73 -8.60 -5.10 34.29
CA LEU A 73 -9.88 -4.57 33.81
C LEU A 73 -9.69 -3.18 33.20
N HIS A 74 -9.86 -3.08 31.88
CA HIS A 74 -9.93 -1.80 31.20
C HIS A 74 -11.28 -1.12 31.49
N THR A 75 -11.24 0.12 31.99
CA THR A 75 -12.42 0.86 32.52
C THR A 75 -13.52 1.17 31.50
N TYR A 76 -13.28 0.96 30.20
CA TYR A 76 -14.26 1.07 29.12
C TYR A 76 -14.70 -0.29 28.56
N LYS A 77 -14.09 -1.39 29.01
CA LYS A 77 -14.47 -2.79 28.70
C LYS A 77 -15.26 -3.45 29.84
N ILE A 78 -15.53 -2.76 30.95
CA ILE A 78 -16.40 -3.24 32.05
C ILE A 78 -17.88 -3.11 31.63
N GLN A 79 -18.23 -3.81 30.55
CA GLN A 79 -19.58 -3.96 30.04
C GLN A 79 -19.81 -5.46 29.92
N LEU A 80 -20.66 -5.99 30.81
CA LEU A 80 -20.99 -7.42 30.85
C LEU A 80 -21.37 -7.92 29.45
N THR A 81 -20.70 -9.00 29.01
CA THR A 81 -21.24 -9.89 27.99
C THR A 81 -22.65 -10.27 28.42
N GLN A 82 -23.64 -9.92 27.61
CA GLN A 82 -25.04 -10.14 27.95
C GLN A 82 -25.30 -11.65 28.08
N GLU A 83 -25.73 -12.06 29.27
CA GLU A 83 -26.15 -13.44 29.53
C GLU A 83 -27.30 -13.79 28.60
N ILE A 84 -27.10 -14.82 27.78
CA ILE A 84 -28.05 -15.23 26.74
C ILE A 84 -29.21 -15.91 27.43
N LYS A 85 -30.36 -15.23 27.50
CA LYS A 85 -31.59 -15.85 28.01
C LYS A 85 -32.11 -16.86 27.01
N VAL A 86 -32.79 -17.91 27.48
CA VAL A 86 -33.30 -19.00 26.61
C VAL A 86 -34.18 -18.49 25.46
N ASN A 87 -34.93 -17.40 25.69
CA ASN A 87 -35.76 -16.75 24.66
C ASN A 87 -35.00 -15.79 23.72
N ASP A 88 -33.75 -15.40 24.01
CA ASP A 88 -32.98 -14.46 23.17
C ASP A 88 -32.75 -15.05 21.77
N HIS A 89 -32.53 -16.36 21.65
CA HIS A 89 -32.42 -17.03 20.35
C HIS A 89 -33.72 -16.88 19.55
N ARG A 90 -34.88 -17.15 20.17
CA ARG A 90 -36.19 -17.03 19.52
C ARG A 90 -36.50 -15.59 19.13
N GLN A 91 -36.16 -14.61 19.98
CA GLN A 91 -36.33 -13.19 19.66
C GLN A 91 -35.41 -12.74 18.52
N ARG A 92 -34.18 -13.26 18.44
CA ARG A 92 -33.24 -12.98 17.32
C ARG A 92 -33.70 -13.62 16.02
N CYS A 93 -34.24 -14.85 16.03
CA CYS A 93 -34.88 -15.45 14.86
C CYS A 93 -36.07 -14.61 14.41
N VAL A 94 -37.06 -14.38 15.29
CA VAL A 94 -38.26 -13.58 14.94
C VAL A 94 -37.90 -12.17 14.43
N PHE A 95 -36.84 -11.55 14.95
CA PHE A 95 -36.33 -10.28 14.42
C PHE A 95 -35.66 -10.43 13.04
N ALA A 96 -34.84 -11.46 12.82
CA ALA A 96 -34.23 -11.74 11.53
C ALA A 96 -35.26 -12.09 10.45
N ASP A 97 -36.25 -12.92 10.79
CA ASP A 97 -37.37 -13.29 9.93
C ASP A 97 -38.19 -12.04 9.56
N TRP A 98 -38.55 -11.21 10.54
CA TRP A 98 -39.25 -9.93 10.32
C TRP A 98 -38.44 -8.95 9.45
N VAL A 99 -37.12 -8.89 9.60
CA VAL A 99 -36.22 -8.08 8.74
C VAL A 99 -36.14 -8.66 7.31
N LEU A 100 -36.17 -9.98 7.15
CA LEU A 100 -36.18 -10.65 5.84
C LEU A 100 -37.50 -10.48 5.08
N GLU A 101 -38.62 -10.37 5.80
CA GLU A 101 -39.94 -10.07 5.24
C GLU A 101 -40.09 -8.59 4.86
N ASN A 102 -39.61 -7.65 5.69
CA ASN A 102 -39.86 -6.21 5.55
C ASN A 102 -38.79 -5.45 4.74
N ARG A 103 -38.30 -6.05 3.64
CA ARG A 103 -37.14 -5.62 2.81
C ARG A 103 -37.17 -4.20 2.20
N ILE A 104 -38.23 -3.42 2.38
CA ILE A 104 -38.40 -2.09 1.75
C ILE A 104 -38.18 -0.93 2.74
N ALA A 105 -38.40 -1.13 4.05
CA ALA A 105 -38.38 -0.04 5.03
C ALA A 105 -36.99 0.36 5.56
N LEU A 106 -35.98 -0.52 5.46
CA LEU A 106 -34.70 -0.33 6.14
C LEU A 106 -33.78 0.71 5.47
N HIS A 107 -34.01 1.02 4.18
CA HIS A 107 -33.17 1.89 3.36
C HIS A 107 -33.17 3.37 3.80
N ALA A 108 -34.13 3.78 4.64
CA ALA A 108 -34.24 5.16 5.15
C ALA A 108 -33.73 5.34 6.59
N ILE A 109 -33.76 4.28 7.42
CA ILE A 109 -33.51 4.41 8.88
C ILE A 109 -32.03 4.16 9.24
N LEU A 110 -31.32 3.31 8.49
CA LEU A 110 -29.86 3.12 8.66
C LEU A 110 -29.04 4.36 8.25
N HIS A 111 -29.60 5.23 7.40
CA HIS A 111 -28.93 6.42 6.86
C HIS A 111 -28.69 7.55 7.88
N ALA A 112 -29.13 7.42 9.14
CA ALA A 112 -29.16 8.52 10.10
C ALA A 112 -28.29 8.35 11.36
N THR A 113 -27.57 7.22 11.55
CA THR A 113 -26.87 6.93 12.83
C THR A 113 -25.47 6.31 12.75
N MET A 114 -24.92 6.06 11.55
CA MET A 114 -23.56 5.47 11.37
C MET A 114 -22.49 6.48 10.88
N ASP A 115 -22.80 7.78 10.94
CA ASP A 115 -22.22 8.85 10.13
C ASP A 115 -20.82 9.37 10.55
N ILE A 116 -20.03 8.60 11.31
CA ILE A 116 -18.79 9.11 11.97
C ILE A 116 -17.55 8.20 11.85
N LEU A 117 -17.65 6.91 11.46
CA LEU A 117 -16.50 5.98 11.57
C LEU A 117 -16.17 5.04 10.39
N TYR A 118 -16.91 5.03 9.27
CA TYR A 118 -16.69 4.06 8.17
C TYR A 118 -16.31 4.66 6.81
N GLU A 119 -15.57 5.77 6.81
CA GLU A 119 -14.98 6.37 5.62
C GLU A 119 -13.54 5.86 5.36
N ARG A 120 -13.28 5.27 4.15
CA ARG A 120 -11.97 5.02 3.45
C ARG A 120 -11.72 3.62 2.81
N PHE A 121 -12.72 2.87 2.38
CA PHE A 121 -12.58 1.51 1.80
C PHE A 121 -13.63 1.26 0.69
N TRP A 122 -13.43 0.56 -0.45
CA TRP A 122 -12.29 0.03 -1.25
C TRP A 122 -12.61 0.26 -2.76
N VAL A 123 -11.65 0.21 -3.71
CA VAL A 123 -11.85 0.73 -5.10
C VAL A 123 -11.05 -0.06 -6.18
N LEU A 124 -11.65 -1.06 -6.88
CA LEU A 124 -10.93 -2.02 -7.78
C LEU A 124 -11.72 -2.61 -9.00
N HIS A 125 -11.04 -3.23 -10.01
CA HIS A 125 -11.45 -3.30 -11.47
C HIS A 125 -11.73 -4.67 -12.16
N GLU A 126 -12.36 -4.56 -13.36
CA GLU A 126 -12.87 -5.53 -14.37
C GLU A 126 -12.08 -6.82 -14.77
N LEU A 127 -11.61 -6.89 -16.03
CA LEU A 127 -11.99 -7.85 -17.10
C LEU A 127 -10.81 -8.76 -17.58
N SER A 128 -11.00 -9.66 -18.56
CA SER A 128 -12.27 -10.06 -19.19
C SER A 128 -12.83 -11.38 -18.64
N VAL A 129 -12.95 -12.51 -19.34
CA VAL A 129 -12.55 -12.96 -20.69
C VAL A 129 -13.80 -13.43 -21.44
N ARG A 130 -13.78 -13.43 -22.79
CA ARG A 130 -14.95 -13.87 -23.60
C ARG A 130 -14.69 -15.00 -24.61
N ASN A 131 -13.55 -15.70 -24.53
CA ASN A 131 -13.27 -16.94 -25.28
C ASN A 131 -12.39 -17.94 -24.51
N MET A 132 -11.36 -17.49 -23.76
CA MET A 132 -10.48 -18.41 -23.00
C MET A 132 -11.09 -18.92 -21.68
N MET A 133 -12.04 -18.18 -21.10
CA MET A 133 -12.61 -18.47 -19.77
C MET A 133 -13.72 -19.53 -19.74
N ASP A 134 -14.21 -20.03 -20.88
CA ASP A 134 -15.22 -21.11 -20.93
C ASP A 134 -14.73 -22.42 -20.26
N ARG A 135 -13.45 -22.50 -19.91
CA ARG A 135 -12.78 -23.66 -19.29
C ARG A 135 -11.83 -23.30 -18.15
N ILE A 136 -11.84 -22.07 -17.63
CA ILE A 136 -10.93 -21.60 -16.57
C ILE A 136 -11.73 -21.28 -15.31
N ASN A 137 -11.23 -21.73 -14.15
CA ASN A 137 -11.76 -21.42 -12.82
C ASN A 137 -10.64 -20.73 -12.01
N ILE A 138 -10.96 -19.76 -11.16
CA ILE A 138 -9.96 -19.03 -10.38
C ILE A 138 -10.15 -19.32 -8.88
N CYS A 139 -9.15 -19.95 -8.27
CA CYS A 139 -9.10 -20.18 -6.83
C CYS A 139 -8.37 -18.99 -6.20
N ASP A 140 -9.16 -17.98 -5.87
CA ASP A 140 -8.68 -16.66 -5.50
C ASP A 140 -8.37 -16.55 -4.01
N MET A 141 -7.18 -16.03 -3.73
CA MET A 141 -6.89 -15.24 -2.54
C MET A 141 -7.04 -15.95 -1.19
N LEU A 142 -5.89 -16.32 -0.62
CA LEU A 142 -5.81 -16.56 0.83
C LEU A 142 -6.18 -15.29 1.61
N LEU A 143 -7.25 -15.40 2.39
CA LEU A 143 -7.81 -14.37 3.27
C LEU A 143 -7.68 -14.79 4.72
N LYS A 144 -7.24 -13.90 5.62
CA LYS A 144 -7.23 -14.23 7.05
C LYS A 144 -8.65 -14.55 7.49
N ARG A 145 -8.81 -15.51 8.41
CA ARG A 145 -10.10 -16.12 8.72
C ARG A 145 -11.19 -15.13 9.17
N ASN A 146 -10.79 -14.01 9.75
CA ASN A 146 -11.64 -12.88 10.17
C ASN A 146 -12.04 -11.90 9.04
N GLU A 147 -11.58 -12.12 7.81
CA GLU A 147 -11.81 -11.26 6.63
C GLU A 147 -12.70 -11.92 5.58
N ILE A 148 -13.02 -13.20 5.75
CA ILE A 148 -13.83 -14.00 4.80
C ILE A 148 -15.29 -13.50 4.76
N GLU A 149 -15.93 -13.32 5.92
CA GLU A 149 -17.28 -12.75 5.99
C GLU A 149 -17.35 -11.32 5.41
N PRO A 150 -16.45 -10.39 5.79
CA PRO A 150 -16.28 -9.12 5.09
C PRO A 150 -16.06 -9.25 3.58
N PHE A 151 -15.26 -10.21 3.12
CA PHE A 151 -15.03 -10.43 1.68
C PHE A 151 -16.30 -10.88 0.96
N ILE A 152 -17.02 -11.86 1.51
CA ILE A 152 -18.26 -12.39 0.93
C ILE A 152 -19.33 -11.31 0.88
N ALA A 153 -19.55 -10.57 1.98
CA ALA A 153 -20.44 -9.40 1.98
C ALA A 153 -19.94 -8.30 1.02
N SER A 154 -18.63 -8.19 0.80
CA SER A 154 -18.06 -7.28 -0.21
C SER A 154 -18.14 -7.81 -1.64
N LYS A 155 -18.49 -9.07 -1.93
CA LYS A 155 -18.55 -9.59 -3.31
C LYS A 155 -19.67 -8.88 -4.08
N GLU A 156 -20.86 -8.85 -3.48
CA GLU A 156 -22.07 -8.17 -3.94
C GLU A 156 -21.87 -6.62 -4.05
N ALA A 157 -21.00 -6.05 -3.20
CA ALA A 157 -20.61 -4.63 -3.27
C ALA A 157 -19.48 -4.34 -4.29
N CYS A 158 -18.52 -5.27 -4.46
CA CYS A 158 -17.41 -5.16 -5.41
C CYS A 158 -17.93 -5.21 -6.85
N GLU A 159 -18.90 -6.08 -7.13
CA GLU A 159 -19.64 -6.09 -8.39
C GLU A 159 -20.05 -4.67 -8.79
N ASN A 160 -20.63 -3.90 -7.87
CA ASN A 160 -21.19 -2.58 -8.18
C ASN A 160 -20.17 -1.46 -8.47
N HIS A 161 -18.88 -1.68 -8.21
CA HIS A 161 -17.86 -0.63 -8.30
C HIS A 161 -17.63 -0.13 -9.76
N LEU A 162 -17.36 1.17 -9.98
CA LEU A 162 -17.06 1.76 -11.31
C LEU A 162 -16.00 0.95 -12.05
N LEU A 163 -14.87 0.75 -11.38
CA LEU A 163 -13.77 -0.01 -11.93
C LEU A 163 -14.25 -1.44 -12.36
N PHE A 164 -15.35 -2.03 -11.85
CA PHE A 164 -15.93 -3.34 -12.26
C PHE A 164 -17.10 -3.26 -13.31
N GLU A 165 -17.36 -2.10 -13.93
CA GLU A 165 -18.52 -1.86 -14.81
C GLU A 165 -18.56 -2.73 -16.08
N LYS A 166 -17.53 -2.65 -16.92
CA LYS A 166 -17.47 -3.33 -18.24
C LYS A 166 -17.50 -4.86 -18.12
N LEU A 167 -17.14 -5.42 -16.95
CA LEU A 167 -17.17 -6.87 -16.66
C LEU A 167 -18.60 -7.34 -16.45
N ARG A 168 -19.38 -6.63 -15.63
CA ARG A 168 -20.83 -6.86 -15.51
C ARG A 168 -21.55 -6.70 -16.85
N ARG A 169 -21.13 -5.69 -17.64
CA ARG A 169 -21.75 -5.37 -18.93
C ARG A 169 -21.46 -6.40 -20.00
N ASP A 170 -20.19 -6.80 -20.14
CA ASP A 170 -19.73 -7.61 -21.27
C ASP A 170 -19.65 -9.11 -20.91
N SER A 171 -19.38 -9.50 -19.66
CA SER A 171 -19.21 -10.91 -19.24
C SER A 171 -19.55 -11.15 -17.75
N PRO A 172 -20.81 -10.93 -17.31
CA PRO A 172 -21.17 -10.95 -15.89
C PRO A 172 -20.95 -12.31 -15.19
N GLY A 173 -21.05 -13.42 -15.93
CA GLY A 173 -20.87 -14.77 -15.38
C GLY A 173 -19.45 -15.06 -14.89
N GLU A 174 -18.45 -14.27 -15.27
CA GLU A 174 -17.04 -14.50 -14.90
C GLU A 174 -16.79 -14.31 -13.40
N LEU A 175 -17.49 -13.38 -12.74
CA LEU A 175 -17.36 -13.14 -11.29
C LEU A 175 -17.84 -14.32 -10.44
N SER A 176 -18.63 -15.25 -11.01
CA SER A 176 -18.99 -16.50 -10.34
C SER A 176 -17.81 -17.46 -10.16
N LYS A 177 -16.75 -17.33 -10.98
CA LYS A 177 -15.57 -18.22 -11.02
C LYS A 177 -14.52 -17.90 -9.95
N ILE A 178 -14.69 -16.78 -9.25
CA ILE A 178 -13.87 -16.30 -8.13
C ILE A 178 -14.26 -17.08 -6.86
N ILE A 179 -13.41 -18.02 -6.45
CA ILE A 179 -13.58 -18.85 -5.24
C ILE A 179 -12.63 -18.34 -4.14
N PRO A 180 -13.11 -17.63 -3.10
CA PRO A 180 -12.27 -17.18 -1.98
C PRO A 180 -11.80 -18.35 -1.11
N VAL A 181 -10.56 -18.30 -0.62
CA VAL A 181 -9.99 -19.35 0.25
C VAL A 181 -9.55 -18.80 1.61
N ALA A 182 -9.85 -19.51 2.68
CA ALA A 182 -9.33 -19.21 4.01
C ALA A 182 -7.82 -19.48 4.08
N GLY A 183 -7.02 -18.52 4.56
CA GLY A 183 -5.60 -18.76 4.81
C GLY A 183 -4.84 -17.57 5.37
N ASP A 184 -3.73 -17.86 6.04
CA ASP A 184 -2.81 -16.89 6.60
C ASP A 184 -1.37 -17.35 6.33
N ILE A 185 -0.61 -16.58 5.55
CA ILE A 185 0.73 -16.98 5.11
C ILE A 185 1.72 -17.13 6.28
N THR A 186 1.43 -16.52 7.44
CA THR A 186 2.25 -16.64 8.65
C THR A 186 2.05 -17.94 9.41
N GLU A 187 0.98 -18.70 9.13
CA GLU A 187 0.64 -19.96 9.80
C GLU A 187 1.21 -21.21 9.10
N PRO A 188 1.36 -22.35 9.82
CA PRO A 188 1.62 -23.66 9.22
C PRO A 188 0.53 -24.03 8.20
N GLU A 189 0.90 -24.78 7.14
CA GLU A 189 0.00 -25.12 6.03
C GLU A 189 -0.75 -23.92 5.43
N LEU A 190 -0.17 -22.72 5.53
CA LEU A 190 -0.75 -21.44 5.14
C LEU A 190 -2.11 -21.14 5.81
N GLY A 191 -2.42 -21.76 6.94
CA GLY A 191 -3.70 -21.61 7.65
C GLY A 191 -4.93 -22.12 6.87
N ILE A 192 -4.73 -22.89 5.79
CA ILE A 192 -5.79 -23.34 4.87
C ILE A 192 -6.53 -24.56 5.43
N SER A 193 -7.85 -24.62 5.27
CA SER A 193 -8.64 -25.81 5.64
C SER A 193 -8.20 -27.06 4.86
N ALA A 194 -8.40 -28.25 5.43
CA ALA A 194 -8.01 -29.50 4.76
C ALA A 194 -8.77 -29.71 3.43
N ASP A 195 -10.03 -29.28 3.35
CA ASP A 195 -10.85 -29.41 2.16
C ASP A 195 -10.43 -28.41 1.07
N ASP A 196 -10.14 -27.15 1.45
CA ASP A 196 -9.57 -26.16 0.53
C ASP A 196 -8.18 -26.58 0.03
N GLN A 197 -7.30 -27.10 0.90
CA GLN A 197 -6.01 -27.67 0.47
C GLN A 197 -6.22 -28.79 -0.55
N ASN A 198 -7.15 -29.72 -0.31
CA ASN A 198 -7.45 -30.81 -1.24
C ASN A 198 -8.05 -30.32 -2.56
N MET A 199 -8.88 -29.28 -2.52
CA MET A 199 -9.42 -28.60 -3.69
C MET A 199 -8.29 -27.98 -4.52
N LEU A 200 -7.42 -27.19 -3.89
CA LEU A 200 -6.28 -26.53 -4.53
C LEU A 200 -5.28 -27.55 -5.10
N ILE A 201 -4.95 -28.61 -4.35
CA ILE A 201 -4.01 -29.67 -4.77
C ILE A 201 -4.50 -30.38 -6.05
N ARG A 202 -5.81 -30.61 -6.16
CA ARG A 202 -6.43 -31.29 -7.33
C ARG A 202 -6.73 -30.34 -8.50
N SER A 203 -6.84 -29.04 -8.22
CA SER A 203 -7.55 -28.09 -9.09
C SER A 203 -6.80 -26.76 -9.19
N VAL A 204 -5.48 -26.80 -9.34
CA VAL A 204 -4.62 -25.63 -9.62
C VAL A 204 -3.54 -25.98 -10.63
N SER A 205 -3.36 -25.10 -11.62
CA SER A 205 -2.34 -25.24 -12.67
C SER A 205 -1.27 -24.16 -12.53
N ILE A 206 -1.68 -22.89 -12.43
CA ILE A 206 -0.76 -21.75 -12.41
C ILE A 206 -0.90 -21.02 -11.08
N VAL A 207 0.22 -20.76 -10.41
CA VAL A 207 0.25 -20.05 -9.13
C VAL A 207 1.01 -18.74 -9.30
N PHE A 208 0.38 -17.62 -8.95
CA PHE A 208 1.03 -16.31 -8.92
C PHE A 208 1.24 -15.90 -7.45
N HIS A 209 2.49 -15.97 -7.01
CA HIS A 209 2.88 -15.68 -5.64
C HIS A 209 3.32 -14.22 -5.49
N SER A 210 2.34 -13.37 -5.22
CA SER A 210 2.50 -11.93 -4.99
C SER A 210 2.53 -11.56 -3.50
N ALA A 211 2.10 -12.45 -2.60
CA ALA A 211 1.91 -12.17 -1.18
C ALA A 211 3.24 -11.80 -0.48
N ALA A 212 3.30 -10.58 0.06
CA ALA A 212 4.46 -10.04 0.77
C ALA A 212 4.09 -8.84 1.64
N THR A 213 4.86 -8.59 2.71
CA THR A 213 4.94 -7.23 3.27
C THR A 213 5.90 -6.40 2.43
N VAL A 214 5.45 -5.20 2.05
CA VAL A 214 6.18 -4.20 1.25
C VAL A 214 6.58 -2.97 2.09
N LYS A 215 6.31 -2.98 3.40
CA LYS A 215 6.78 -1.94 4.32
C LYS A 215 8.31 -1.94 4.39
N PHE A 216 8.92 -0.76 4.45
CA PHE A 216 10.37 -0.63 4.64
C PHE A 216 10.77 -0.57 6.13
N ASP A 217 9.80 -0.32 7.02
CA ASP A 217 9.96 -0.23 8.48
C ASP A 217 9.26 -1.38 9.23
N GLU A 218 8.99 -2.50 8.56
CA GLU A 218 8.51 -3.74 9.21
C GLU A 218 9.64 -4.41 10.00
N ALA A 219 9.31 -4.95 11.17
CA ALA A 219 10.19 -5.81 11.95
C ALA A 219 10.71 -6.98 11.07
N LEU A 220 12.02 -7.26 11.13
CA LEU A 220 12.63 -8.24 10.24
C LEU A 220 12.06 -9.64 10.47
N LYS A 221 11.76 -10.02 11.71
CA LYS A 221 11.19 -11.34 12.06
C LYS A 221 9.87 -11.59 11.34
N LEU A 222 8.93 -10.64 11.43
CA LEU A 222 7.67 -10.68 10.69
C LEU A 222 7.88 -10.67 9.17
N SER A 223 8.84 -9.87 8.68
CA SER A 223 9.19 -9.81 7.25
C SER A 223 9.72 -11.14 6.72
N VAL A 224 10.53 -11.86 7.51
CA VAL A 224 11.05 -13.20 7.20
C VAL A 224 9.92 -14.22 7.21
N THR A 225 9.03 -14.19 8.21
CA THR A 225 7.87 -15.09 8.27
C THR A 225 6.95 -14.94 7.06
N ILE A 226 6.65 -13.71 6.64
CA ILE A 226 5.78 -13.44 5.49
C ILE A 226 6.51 -13.76 4.18
N ASN A 227 7.62 -13.06 3.89
CA ASN A 227 8.22 -13.04 2.56
C ASN A 227 9.02 -14.32 2.25
N MET A 228 9.53 -15.02 3.27
CA MET A 228 10.40 -16.18 3.09
C MET A 228 9.74 -17.49 3.56
N LEU A 229 9.29 -17.59 4.82
CA LEU A 229 8.63 -18.81 5.31
C LEU A 229 7.26 -19.04 4.63
N GLY A 230 6.48 -17.99 4.39
CA GLY A 230 5.27 -18.06 3.60
C GLY A 230 5.51 -18.58 2.19
N THR A 231 6.57 -18.11 1.53
CA THR A 231 7.02 -18.65 0.22
C THR A 231 7.42 -20.13 0.32
N LYS A 232 8.07 -20.57 1.40
CA LYS A 232 8.47 -21.99 1.60
C LYS A 232 7.25 -22.91 1.74
N ARG A 233 6.30 -22.56 2.61
CA ARG A 233 5.04 -23.29 2.83
C ARG A 233 4.22 -23.42 1.56
N LEU A 234 4.19 -22.35 0.76
CA LEU A 234 3.56 -22.35 -0.54
C LEU A 234 4.25 -23.26 -1.55
N VAL A 235 5.58 -23.22 -1.65
CA VAL A 235 6.34 -24.14 -2.51
C VAL A 235 6.10 -25.61 -2.10
N GLN A 236 5.96 -25.89 -0.81
CA GLN A 236 5.60 -27.22 -0.30
C GLN A 236 4.17 -27.64 -0.72
N LEU A 237 3.19 -26.74 -0.68
CA LEU A 237 1.84 -26.98 -1.18
C LEU A 237 1.81 -27.18 -2.72
N CYS A 238 2.59 -26.41 -3.48
CA CYS A 238 2.71 -26.57 -4.93
C CYS A 238 3.38 -27.89 -5.32
N ASN A 239 4.38 -28.37 -4.57
CA ASN A 239 4.95 -29.71 -4.79
C ASN A 239 3.91 -30.83 -4.58
N ARG A 240 2.90 -30.63 -3.71
CA ARG A 240 1.78 -31.58 -3.55
C ARG A 240 0.84 -31.61 -4.76
N MET A 241 0.62 -30.49 -5.45
CA MET A 241 -0.15 -30.46 -6.72
C MET A 241 0.50 -31.34 -7.79
N HIS A 242 1.84 -31.25 -7.93
CA HIS A 242 2.58 -31.95 -8.98
C HIS A 242 2.60 -33.49 -8.82
N ASN A 243 2.30 -33.98 -7.62
CA ASN A 243 2.25 -35.42 -7.30
C ASN A 243 0.91 -36.08 -7.61
N VAL A 244 -0.16 -35.31 -7.90
CA VAL A 244 -1.51 -35.88 -8.03
C VAL A 244 -1.61 -36.86 -9.19
N GLU A 245 -0.93 -36.63 -10.32
CA GLU A 245 -1.00 -37.60 -11.43
C GLU A 245 0.09 -37.55 -12.50
N LYS A 246 0.79 -38.69 -12.64
CA LYS A 246 1.29 -39.18 -13.94
C LYS A 246 0.12 -39.76 -14.76
N ARG A 247 -0.93 -38.96 -15.04
CA ARG A 247 -2.13 -39.43 -15.77
C ARG A 247 -1.71 -39.87 -17.18
N HIS A 248 -1.88 -41.15 -17.49
CA HIS A 248 -1.66 -41.68 -18.84
C HIS A 248 -2.72 -41.07 -19.79
N ILE A 249 -2.29 -40.13 -20.62
CA ILE A 249 -3.11 -39.50 -21.67
C ILE A 249 -2.26 -39.46 -22.94
N GLU A 250 -2.72 -40.10 -24.00
CA GLU A 250 -1.94 -40.26 -25.23
C GLU A 250 -1.73 -38.92 -25.98
N PRO A 251 -0.49 -38.61 -26.43
CA PRO A 251 -0.22 -37.42 -27.22
C PRO A 251 -0.65 -37.59 -28.68
N ARG A 252 -1.91 -37.25 -29.01
CA ARG A 252 -2.44 -37.38 -30.38
C ARG A 252 -2.36 -36.07 -31.19
N LEU A 253 -1.27 -35.98 -31.96
CA LEU A 253 -0.99 -35.14 -33.15
C LEU A 253 -1.21 -33.61 -33.11
N VAL A 254 -0.15 -32.90 -33.49
CA VAL A 254 -0.12 -31.48 -33.88
C VAL A 254 -0.60 -31.31 -35.33
N CYS A 255 -1.33 -30.23 -35.66
CA CYS A 255 -1.49 -29.79 -37.06
C CYS A 255 -1.72 -28.26 -37.20
N SER A 256 -1.54 -27.74 -38.42
CA SER A 256 -1.37 -26.33 -38.77
C SER A 256 -2.67 -25.60 -39.20
N CYS A 257 -2.72 -24.26 -39.09
CA CYS A 257 -2.82 -23.31 -40.22
C CYS A 257 -3.41 -21.93 -39.81
N LYS A 258 -3.19 -20.92 -40.66
CA LYS A 258 -3.45 -19.47 -40.49
C LYS A 258 -4.92 -19.07 -40.69
N SER A 259 -5.41 -18.03 -39.98
CA SER A 259 -6.15 -16.88 -40.59
C SER A 259 -6.62 -15.81 -39.57
N ASN A 260 -6.35 -14.54 -39.90
CA ASN A 260 -7.06 -13.28 -39.54
C ASN A 260 -7.99 -13.22 -38.30
N LEU A 261 -7.57 -12.48 -37.26
CA LEU A 261 -8.43 -12.03 -36.14
C LEU A 261 -8.32 -10.50 -35.87
N ARG A 262 -8.65 -9.70 -36.88
CA ARG A 262 -8.36 -8.24 -36.94
C ARG A 262 -9.21 -7.32 -36.03
N ASN A 263 -9.90 -7.84 -35.00
CA ASN A 263 -10.94 -7.08 -34.28
C ASN A 263 -11.33 -7.60 -32.87
N LYS A 264 -10.42 -8.21 -32.10
CA LYS A 264 -10.73 -8.76 -30.75
C LYS A 264 -9.57 -8.61 -29.73
N ARG A 265 -9.23 -7.38 -29.31
CA ARG A 265 -8.36 -7.14 -28.12
C ARG A 265 -9.07 -7.64 -26.87
N LEU A 266 -8.42 -8.47 -26.03
CA LEU A 266 -9.14 -9.18 -24.97
C LEU A 266 -8.34 -9.52 -23.69
N ILE A 267 -7.87 -8.46 -23.01
CA ILE A 267 -7.90 -8.22 -21.55
C ILE A 267 -7.83 -9.46 -20.62
N CYS A 268 -6.72 -9.57 -19.88
CA CYS A 268 -6.52 -10.52 -18.76
C CYS A 268 -5.81 -9.86 -17.56
N SER A 269 -5.41 -8.59 -17.71
CA SER A 269 -4.59 -7.83 -16.78
C SER A 269 -5.41 -7.37 -15.57
N ASP A 270 -6.59 -6.79 -15.81
CA ASP A 270 -7.39 -6.00 -14.89
C ASP A 270 -7.69 -6.62 -13.52
N PHE A 271 -8.03 -7.91 -13.46
CA PHE A 271 -8.42 -8.54 -12.19
C PHE A 271 -7.22 -8.66 -11.22
N PHE A 272 -6.01 -8.81 -11.77
CA PHE A 272 -4.75 -8.94 -11.05
C PHE A 272 -4.42 -7.70 -10.20
N PHE A 273 -4.93 -6.53 -10.59
CA PHE A 273 -4.69 -5.25 -9.91
C PHE A 273 -5.19 -5.24 -8.46
N LYS A 274 -6.19 -6.07 -8.10
CA LYS A 274 -6.71 -6.10 -6.71
C LYS A 274 -5.64 -6.37 -5.68
N ASN A 275 -4.74 -7.31 -5.98
CA ASN A 275 -4.20 -8.18 -4.94
C ASN A 275 -2.68 -8.32 -4.99
N VAL A 276 -2.00 -7.59 -5.87
CA VAL A 276 -0.53 -7.41 -5.82
C VAL A 276 -0.14 -6.25 -4.90
N LEU A 277 -1.06 -5.32 -4.64
CA LEU A 277 -0.75 -4.00 -4.06
C LEU A 277 -1.62 -3.59 -2.85
N PHE A 278 -2.50 -4.47 -2.38
CA PHE A 278 -3.38 -4.24 -1.22
C PHE A 278 -3.11 -5.29 -0.15
N THR A 279 -3.00 -4.87 1.11
CA THR A 279 -4.10 -4.21 1.83
C THR A 279 -3.72 -3.02 2.72
N LYS A 280 -4.76 -2.31 3.20
CA LYS A 280 -4.66 -1.06 3.97
C LYS A 280 -4.33 -1.28 5.45
N ASP A 281 -4.83 -2.39 6.01
CA ASP A 281 -4.21 -3.04 7.15
C ASP A 281 -3.21 -4.06 6.59
N TYR A 282 -1.95 -3.94 7.00
CA TYR A 282 -0.79 -4.53 6.33
C TYR A 282 -0.61 -6.04 6.62
N SER A 283 -1.71 -6.79 6.60
CA SER A 283 -1.79 -8.15 7.12
C SER A 283 -2.57 -9.12 6.23
N VAL A 284 -3.14 -8.69 5.10
CA VAL A 284 -3.77 -9.63 4.15
C VAL A 284 -2.73 -10.06 3.12
N PHE A 285 -2.61 -11.37 2.92
CA PHE A 285 -1.50 -11.99 2.19
C PHE A 285 -1.97 -12.68 0.91
N CYS A 286 -2.40 -11.87 -0.06
CA CYS A 286 -3.09 -12.33 -1.24
C CYS A 286 -2.22 -13.20 -2.16
N LEU A 287 -2.42 -14.52 -2.07
CA LEU A 287 -1.89 -15.53 -2.96
C LEU A 287 -2.93 -15.90 -4.04
N TRP A 288 -2.50 -16.06 -5.29
CA TRP A 288 -3.35 -16.41 -6.42
C TRP A 288 -3.10 -17.83 -6.92
N MET A 289 -4.18 -18.58 -7.18
CA MET A 289 -4.11 -19.91 -7.78
C MET A 289 -5.13 -20.06 -8.92
N VAL A 290 -4.65 -20.12 -10.15
CA VAL A 290 -5.46 -20.20 -11.38
C VAL A 290 -5.51 -21.64 -11.90
N TYR A 291 -6.68 -22.08 -12.37
CA TYR A 291 -6.91 -23.44 -12.84
C TYR A 291 -7.68 -23.51 -14.15
N ILE A 292 -7.45 -24.58 -14.93
CA ILE A 292 -8.15 -24.84 -16.18
C ILE A 292 -9.00 -26.10 -16.01
N SER A 293 -10.28 -25.89 -15.67
CA SER A 293 -11.24 -26.96 -15.45
C SER A 293 -11.76 -27.53 -16.77
N THR A 294 -11.14 -28.61 -17.24
CA THR A 294 -11.69 -29.40 -18.35
C THR A 294 -12.94 -30.16 -17.92
N SER A 295 -14.12 -29.54 -18.10
CA SER A 295 -15.40 -30.24 -17.94
C SER A 295 -15.44 -31.51 -18.81
N SER A 296 -15.64 -32.65 -18.15
CA SER A 296 -15.46 -34.00 -18.70
C SER A 296 -16.62 -34.46 -19.61
N ARG A 297 -16.73 -33.86 -20.79
CA ARG A 297 -17.58 -34.37 -21.89
C ARG A 297 -16.73 -35.06 -22.96
N LYS A 298 -17.14 -36.27 -23.35
CA LYS A 298 -16.54 -37.02 -24.47
C LYS A 298 -16.76 -36.23 -25.77
N ILE A 299 -15.69 -35.75 -26.39
CA ILE A 299 -15.73 -35.06 -27.68
C ILE A 299 -15.79 -36.12 -28.80
N HIS A 300 -16.69 -35.96 -29.76
CA HIS A 300 -16.80 -36.88 -30.90
C HIS A 300 -15.98 -36.36 -32.10
N ILE A 301 -15.52 -37.28 -32.95
CA ILE A 301 -14.68 -36.97 -34.12
C ILE A 301 -15.29 -35.93 -35.08
N ARG A 302 -16.61 -35.73 -35.07
CA ARG A 302 -17.29 -34.73 -35.91
C ARG A 302 -17.10 -33.28 -35.44
N ASP A 303 -16.75 -33.04 -34.18
CA ASP A 303 -16.55 -31.68 -33.64
C ASP A 303 -15.23 -31.02 -34.09
N ILE A 304 -14.29 -31.85 -34.59
CA ILE A 304 -12.89 -31.50 -34.88
C ILE A 304 -12.74 -30.46 -36.03
N TYR A 305 -13.75 -30.30 -36.88
CA TYR A 305 -13.60 -29.60 -38.17
C TYR A 305 -13.85 -28.08 -38.17
N SER A 306 -14.20 -27.44 -37.03
CA SER A 306 -14.78 -26.08 -37.05
C SER A 306 -14.07 -24.97 -36.28
N ARG A 307 -13.03 -25.22 -35.46
CA ARG A 307 -12.41 -24.18 -34.61
C ARG A 307 -10.88 -24.18 -34.62
N LYS A 308 -10.32 -22.99 -34.85
CA LYS A 308 -8.90 -22.59 -34.73
C LYS A 308 -8.91 -21.13 -34.25
N SER A 309 -8.02 -20.62 -33.42
CA SER A 309 -6.74 -21.14 -32.91
C SER A 309 -6.63 -20.96 -31.38
N PHE A 310 -5.45 -21.25 -30.80
CA PHE A 310 -5.08 -21.03 -29.38
C PHE A 310 -5.71 -21.96 -28.31
N GLU A 311 -6.84 -22.62 -28.56
CA GLU A 311 -7.58 -23.42 -27.55
C GLU A 311 -6.87 -24.67 -26.95
N CYS A 312 -5.68 -25.07 -27.43
CA CYS A 312 -5.09 -26.39 -27.12
C CYS A 312 -3.81 -26.40 -26.24
N PHE A 313 -3.16 -25.28 -25.95
CA PHE A 313 -1.77 -25.31 -25.43
C PHE A 313 -1.58 -25.27 -23.90
N VAL A 314 -2.61 -24.98 -23.11
CA VAL A 314 -2.46 -24.73 -21.65
C VAL A 314 -2.93 -25.91 -20.77
N LEU A 315 -3.37 -27.02 -21.37
CA LEU A 315 -4.16 -28.06 -20.70
C LEU A 315 -3.41 -28.98 -19.71
N PHE A 316 -2.07 -28.97 -19.67
CA PHE A 316 -1.26 -29.94 -18.90
C PHE A 316 -0.05 -29.34 -18.18
N ALA A 317 0.03 -28.02 -18.04
CA ALA A 317 1.25 -27.34 -17.63
C ALA A 317 1.09 -26.62 -16.28
N HIS A 318 1.85 -27.07 -15.29
CA HIS A 318 1.99 -26.36 -14.01
C HIS A 318 3.05 -25.26 -14.11
N ALA A 319 2.80 -24.09 -13.53
CA ALA A 319 3.77 -22.99 -13.46
C ALA A 319 3.62 -22.18 -12.16
N PHE A 320 4.75 -21.77 -11.58
CA PHE A 320 4.82 -20.99 -10.35
C PHE A 320 5.59 -19.69 -10.59
N ILE A 321 4.90 -18.55 -10.49
CA ILE A 321 5.46 -17.22 -10.78
C ILE A 321 5.57 -16.42 -9.48
N HIS A 322 6.80 -16.19 -9.03
CA HIS A 322 7.07 -15.42 -7.82
C HIS A 322 7.31 -13.94 -8.14
N VAL A 323 6.60 -13.04 -7.45
CA VAL A 323 6.90 -11.60 -7.48
C VAL A 323 7.98 -11.28 -6.47
N SER A 324 9.13 -10.80 -6.96
CA SER A 324 10.20 -10.22 -6.16
C SER A 324 10.22 -8.70 -6.36
N THR A 325 11.39 -8.07 -6.46
CA THR A 325 11.58 -6.68 -6.90
C THR A 325 13.00 -6.54 -7.46
N ALA A 326 13.20 -5.68 -8.45
CA ALA A 326 14.53 -5.38 -9.00
C ALA A 326 15.51 -4.93 -7.90
N TYR A 327 15.01 -4.22 -6.90
CA TYR A 327 15.78 -3.73 -5.75
C TYR A 327 16.17 -4.79 -4.72
N CYS A 328 15.81 -6.08 -4.89
CA CYS A 328 16.24 -7.14 -3.97
C CYS A 328 17.77 -7.23 -3.90
N ASN A 329 18.47 -6.85 -4.97
CA ASN A 329 19.93 -6.80 -5.09
C ASN A 329 20.49 -5.36 -5.22
N CYS A 330 19.84 -4.38 -4.58
CA CYS A 330 20.25 -2.96 -4.62
C CYS A 330 21.57 -2.60 -3.89
N ASP A 331 22.26 -3.60 -3.35
CA ASP A 331 23.64 -3.52 -2.83
C ASP A 331 24.69 -3.48 -3.96
N ARG A 332 24.31 -3.93 -5.16
CA ARG A 332 25.09 -3.89 -6.40
C ARG A 332 24.66 -2.67 -7.23
N ASN A 333 25.44 -2.31 -8.25
CA ASN A 333 25.03 -1.33 -9.26
C ASN A 333 24.39 -2.06 -10.45
N ASP A 334 25.14 -2.96 -11.08
CA ASP A 334 24.66 -3.88 -12.11
C ASP A 334 23.93 -5.07 -11.49
N VAL A 335 22.74 -5.37 -12.02
CA VAL A 335 21.86 -6.46 -11.55
C VAL A 335 21.33 -7.20 -12.77
N ALA A 336 21.81 -8.42 -12.98
CA ALA A 336 21.35 -9.31 -14.04
C ALA A 336 20.17 -10.18 -13.58
N GLU A 337 19.60 -10.93 -14.51
CA GLU A 337 18.47 -11.85 -14.32
C GLU A 337 18.94 -13.21 -13.75
N GLU A 338 19.75 -13.15 -12.69
CA GLU A 338 20.29 -14.29 -11.94
C GLU A 338 20.00 -14.14 -10.43
N ILE A 339 19.95 -15.25 -9.69
CA ILE A 339 19.76 -15.24 -8.22
C ILE A 339 21.12 -15.02 -7.55
N TYR A 340 21.36 -13.84 -6.98
CA TYR A 340 22.63 -13.54 -6.32
C TYR A 340 22.76 -14.21 -4.93
N PRO A 341 23.99 -14.56 -4.50
CA PRO A 341 24.24 -15.00 -3.13
C PRO A 341 23.90 -13.92 -2.09
N VAL A 342 23.23 -14.33 -1.02
CA VAL A 342 22.98 -13.49 0.17
C VAL A 342 24.01 -13.89 1.24
N GLY A 343 24.49 -12.94 2.05
CA GLY A 343 25.53 -13.17 3.06
C GLY A 343 25.15 -14.09 4.24
N ARG A 344 23.94 -14.66 4.23
CA ARG A 344 23.42 -15.66 5.15
C ARG A 344 22.51 -16.61 4.35
N GLU A 345 22.59 -17.91 4.64
CA GLU A 345 21.67 -18.88 4.06
C GLU A 345 20.28 -18.80 4.71
N PRO A 346 19.18 -19.07 3.97
CA PRO A 346 17.82 -18.94 4.49
C PRO A 346 17.59 -19.67 5.82
N ASP A 347 18.04 -20.91 5.98
CA ASP A 347 17.83 -21.70 7.20
C ASP A 347 18.54 -21.11 8.42
N GLN A 348 19.68 -20.42 8.23
CA GLN A 348 20.34 -19.71 9.33
C GLN A 348 19.48 -18.55 9.81
N VAL A 349 18.77 -17.87 8.90
CA VAL A 349 17.85 -16.77 9.24
C VAL A 349 16.58 -17.32 9.90
N ILE A 350 16.08 -18.50 9.48
CA ILE A 350 14.98 -19.21 10.15
C ILE A 350 15.37 -19.52 11.60
N ALA A 351 16.49 -20.22 11.82
CA ALA A 351 16.94 -20.61 13.15
C ALA A 351 17.15 -19.39 14.09
N LEU A 352 17.64 -18.27 13.55
CA LEU A 352 17.73 -17.01 14.30
C LEU A 352 16.36 -16.44 14.68
N THR A 353 15.34 -16.51 13.79
CA THR A 353 13.97 -16.07 14.14
C THR A 353 13.30 -16.98 15.17
N GLU A 354 13.65 -18.27 15.23
CA GLU A 354 13.09 -19.24 16.18
C GLU A 354 13.75 -19.16 17.56
N TRP A 355 15.08 -18.99 17.60
CA TRP A 355 15.86 -19.01 18.84
C TRP A 355 15.93 -17.64 19.56
N MET A 356 15.89 -16.52 18.83
CA MET A 356 15.98 -15.18 19.43
C MET A 356 14.61 -14.62 19.82
N ASP A 357 14.55 -13.99 21.00
CA ASP A 357 13.46 -13.08 21.34
C ASP A 357 13.44 -11.86 20.39
N ASP A 358 12.28 -11.23 20.30
CA ASP A 358 12.01 -10.19 19.30
C ASP A 358 12.91 -8.96 19.50
N LYS A 359 13.31 -8.64 20.74
CA LYS A 359 14.18 -7.50 21.05
C LYS A 359 15.63 -7.79 20.66
N MET A 360 16.15 -8.98 20.97
CA MET A 360 17.48 -9.40 20.48
C MET A 360 17.52 -9.44 18.96
N PHE A 361 16.44 -9.90 18.32
CA PHE A 361 16.36 -9.96 16.85
C PHE A 361 16.25 -8.58 16.20
N GLU A 362 15.55 -7.61 16.81
CA GLU A 362 15.57 -6.21 16.39
C GLU A 362 16.96 -5.57 16.55
N GLU A 363 17.66 -5.81 17.66
CA GLU A 363 19.02 -5.32 17.89
C GLU A 363 20.05 -5.92 16.92
N PHE A 364 19.85 -7.18 16.49
CA PHE A 364 20.71 -7.85 15.51
C PHE A 364 20.32 -7.57 14.03
N THR A 365 19.12 -7.05 13.77
CA THR A 365 18.59 -6.79 12.41
C THR A 365 19.55 -5.98 11.51
N PRO A 366 20.23 -4.90 11.97
CA PRO A 366 21.19 -4.16 11.14
C PRO A 366 22.33 -5.03 10.61
N ASN A 367 22.81 -5.99 11.40
CA ASN A 367 23.89 -6.91 11.02
C ASN A 367 23.42 -7.98 10.01
N LEU A 368 22.12 -8.31 10.00
CA LEU A 368 21.53 -9.22 9.02
C LEU A 368 21.31 -8.55 7.66
N ILE A 369 20.72 -7.33 7.64
CA ILE A 369 20.45 -6.62 6.39
C ILE A 369 21.71 -5.97 5.77
N ALA A 370 22.75 -5.74 6.57
CA ALA A 370 24.06 -5.23 6.17
C ALA A 370 23.98 -3.93 5.33
N SER A 371 24.33 -3.99 4.04
CA SER A 371 24.35 -2.84 3.12
C SER A 371 22.98 -2.46 2.52
N ARG A 372 21.94 -3.24 2.82
CA ARG A 372 20.58 -3.05 2.28
C ARG A 372 19.82 -1.95 3.03
N PRO A 373 18.96 -1.17 2.35
CA PRO A 373 18.26 -0.03 2.94
C PRO A 373 17.15 -0.40 3.93
N ASN A 374 16.61 -1.62 3.84
CA ASN A 374 15.41 -2.02 4.56
C ASN A 374 15.26 -3.56 4.64
N THR A 375 14.35 -4.02 5.49
CA THR A 375 14.01 -5.42 5.68
C THR A 375 13.32 -6.04 4.45
N TYR A 376 12.56 -5.25 3.69
CA TYR A 376 11.89 -5.68 2.45
C TYR A 376 12.87 -6.20 1.38
N THR A 377 13.87 -5.41 0.99
CA THR A 377 14.84 -5.80 -0.06
C THR A 377 15.65 -7.04 0.34
N PHE A 378 16.05 -7.12 1.62
CA PHE A 378 16.75 -8.28 2.18
C PHE A 378 15.87 -9.55 2.16
N THR A 379 14.62 -9.47 2.62
CA THR A 379 13.74 -10.64 2.69
C THR A 379 13.25 -11.12 1.32
N LYS A 380 13.13 -10.24 0.32
CA LYS A 380 12.92 -10.67 -1.08
C LYS A 380 14.14 -11.40 -1.65
N ALA A 381 15.37 -10.94 -1.40
CA ALA A 381 16.57 -11.67 -1.83
C ALA A 381 16.69 -13.06 -1.16
N LEU A 382 16.35 -13.16 0.14
CA LEU A 382 16.26 -14.44 0.84
C LEU A 382 15.14 -15.35 0.27
N ALA A 383 13.99 -14.79 -0.11
CA ALA A 383 12.90 -15.55 -0.72
C ALA A 383 13.31 -16.19 -2.05
N GLU A 384 14.02 -15.46 -2.91
CA GLU A 384 14.59 -16.01 -4.16
C GLU A 384 15.60 -17.13 -3.87
N ARG A 385 16.49 -16.94 -2.89
CA ARG A 385 17.49 -17.95 -2.47
C ARG A 385 16.86 -19.22 -1.89
N MET A 386 15.81 -19.06 -1.10
CA MET A 386 15.01 -20.17 -0.57
C MET A 386 14.30 -20.91 -1.72
N LEU A 387 13.64 -20.17 -2.62
CA LEU A 387 12.96 -20.71 -3.80
C LEU A 387 13.92 -21.47 -4.74
N GLN A 388 15.17 -21.01 -4.89
CA GLN A 388 16.21 -21.73 -5.64
C GLN A 388 16.50 -23.13 -5.08
N ARG A 389 16.41 -23.30 -3.76
CA ARG A 389 16.72 -24.55 -3.05
C ARG A 389 15.49 -25.47 -2.91
N GLU A 390 14.31 -24.91 -2.65
CA GLU A 390 13.11 -25.68 -2.33
C GLU A 390 12.20 -25.99 -3.54
N LYS A 391 12.47 -25.41 -4.74
CA LYS A 391 11.59 -25.58 -5.91
C LYS A 391 11.34 -27.04 -6.35
N GLY A 392 12.24 -27.97 -6.04
CA GLY A 392 12.16 -29.35 -6.49
C GLY A 392 11.99 -29.45 -8.01
N SER A 393 10.90 -30.10 -8.44
CA SER A 393 10.55 -30.30 -9.85
C SER A 393 9.60 -29.25 -10.44
N LEU A 394 9.22 -28.23 -9.66
CA LEU A 394 8.27 -27.19 -10.08
C LEU A 394 8.85 -26.31 -11.19
N PRO A 395 8.11 -26.05 -12.27
CA PRO A 395 8.43 -24.98 -13.23
C PRO A 395 8.21 -23.62 -12.57
N VAL A 396 9.32 -22.99 -12.14
CA VAL A 396 9.33 -21.74 -11.38
C VAL A 396 9.95 -20.62 -12.23
N ALA A 397 9.37 -19.42 -12.19
CA ALA A 397 10.00 -18.19 -12.63
C ALA A 397 9.86 -17.07 -11.59
N ILE A 398 10.73 -16.06 -11.68
CA ILE A 398 10.68 -14.87 -10.81
C ILE A 398 10.50 -13.62 -11.69
N VAL A 399 9.54 -12.76 -11.33
CA VAL A 399 9.39 -11.42 -11.92
C VAL A 399 9.80 -10.38 -10.90
N ARG A 400 10.71 -9.49 -11.29
CA ARG A 400 11.32 -8.45 -10.46
C ARG A 400 10.92 -7.06 -10.99
N PRO A 401 9.78 -6.49 -10.57
CA PRO A 401 9.43 -5.12 -10.91
C PRO A 401 10.31 -4.09 -10.21
N SER A 402 10.53 -2.94 -10.85
CA SER A 402 11.09 -1.73 -10.21
C SER A 402 10.01 -1.00 -9.38
N ILE A 403 10.00 0.34 -9.33
CA ILE A 403 9.00 1.07 -8.54
C ILE A 403 7.66 1.06 -9.28
N VAL A 404 6.75 0.19 -8.85
CA VAL A 404 5.42 0.07 -9.43
C VAL A 404 4.60 1.35 -9.17
N LEU A 405 4.08 1.94 -10.24
CA LEU A 405 3.19 3.11 -10.25
C LEU A 405 1.78 2.72 -10.74
N SER A 406 0.97 3.69 -11.19
CA SER A 406 -0.37 3.43 -11.73
C SER A 406 -0.37 2.64 -13.04
N SER A 407 -1.54 2.16 -13.44
CA SER A 407 -1.81 1.68 -14.80
C SER A 407 -1.45 2.69 -15.89
N TYR A 408 -1.00 2.21 -17.04
CA TYR A 408 -0.69 3.01 -18.23
C TYR A 408 -1.83 2.99 -19.26
N ARG A 409 -2.45 1.83 -19.50
CA ARG A 409 -3.60 1.62 -20.40
C ARG A 409 -4.71 0.89 -19.65
N GLU A 410 -4.38 -0.29 -19.15
CA GLU A 410 -5.31 -1.19 -18.48
C GLU A 410 -5.13 -1.07 -16.96
N PRO A 411 -6.22 -1.02 -16.17
CA PRO A 411 -7.53 -1.45 -16.60
C PRO A 411 -8.45 -0.25 -16.93
N VAL A 412 -8.23 0.86 -16.22
CA VAL A 412 -8.39 2.25 -16.66
C VAL A 412 -7.06 2.96 -16.42
N ALA A 413 -6.56 3.75 -17.38
CA ALA A 413 -5.28 4.46 -17.29
C ALA A 413 -5.21 5.41 -16.07
N GLY A 414 -4.05 5.43 -15.40
CA GLY A 414 -3.80 6.29 -14.23
C GLY A 414 -4.32 5.73 -12.89
N TRP A 415 -5.02 4.61 -12.87
CA TRP A 415 -5.53 4.01 -11.63
C TRP A 415 -4.43 3.68 -10.61
N VAL A 416 -4.68 4.10 -9.37
CA VAL A 416 -3.87 3.82 -8.17
C VAL A 416 -4.69 4.13 -6.92
N ASP A 417 -4.70 3.26 -5.91
CA ASP A 417 -5.55 3.37 -4.72
C ASP A 417 -4.81 3.18 -3.37
N ASN A 418 -3.47 3.05 -3.39
CA ASN A 418 -2.60 3.16 -2.23
C ASN A 418 -1.69 4.40 -2.30
N CYS A 419 -1.28 4.88 -1.13
CA CYS A 419 -0.36 6.02 -0.99
C CYS A 419 1.12 5.57 -0.92
N ASN A 420 1.46 4.36 -1.37
CA ASN A 420 2.80 3.79 -1.19
C ASN A 420 3.80 4.45 -2.14
N GLY A 421 5.09 4.43 -1.77
CA GLY A 421 6.16 4.96 -2.61
C GLY A 421 5.92 6.43 -3.03
N PRO A 422 6.12 6.78 -4.32
CA PRO A 422 5.89 8.13 -4.82
C PRO A 422 4.45 8.66 -4.67
N THR A 423 3.43 7.79 -4.69
CA THR A 423 2.01 8.22 -4.78
C THR A 423 1.60 9.11 -3.61
N GLY A 424 1.96 8.73 -2.38
CA GLY A 424 1.67 9.53 -1.18
C GLY A 424 2.44 10.85 -1.12
N ILE A 425 3.66 10.90 -1.66
CA ILE A 425 4.47 12.11 -1.76
C ILE A 425 3.90 13.08 -2.80
N ILE A 426 3.47 12.57 -3.96
CA ILE A 426 2.86 13.39 -5.01
C ILE A 426 1.51 13.96 -4.54
N ALA A 427 0.68 13.16 -3.85
CA ALA A 427 -0.55 13.67 -3.24
C ALA A 427 -0.28 14.80 -2.21
N ALA A 428 0.76 14.66 -1.39
CA ALA A 428 1.19 15.68 -0.43
C ALA A 428 1.78 16.94 -1.09
N ALA A 429 2.45 16.78 -2.24
CA ALA A 429 2.98 17.89 -3.04
C ALA A 429 1.86 18.63 -3.79
N GLY A 430 0.87 17.91 -4.31
CA GLY A 430 -0.36 18.47 -4.90
C GLY A 430 -1.19 19.26 -3.89
N LYS A 431 -1.29 18.80 -2.63
CA LYS A 431 -1.89 19.57 -1.52
C LYS A 431 -0.96 20.69 -0.99
N GLY A 432 0.21 20.90 -1.59
CA GLY A 432 1.12 22.03 -1.33
C GLY A 432 2.00 21.93 -0.07
N PHE A 433 1.87 20.88 0.74
CA PHE A 433 2.62 20.74 2.00
C PHE A 433 3.88 19.87 1.92
N PHE A 434 4.16 19.20 0.80
CA PHE A 434 5.45 18.58 0.51
C PHE A 434 6.16 19.28 -0.65
N ARG A 435 7.42 19.69 -0.45
CA ARG A 435 8.09 20.70 -1.32
C ARG A 435 9.59 20.49 -1.59
N THR A 436 10.26 19.60 -0.87
CA THR A 436 11.70 19.33 -1.02
C THR A 436 12.02 17.90 -0.63
N MET A 437 13.00 17.28 -1.27
CA MET A 437 13.58 16.01 -0.82
C MET A 437 15.04 15.87 -1.27
N LEU A 438 15.81 15.07 -0.52
CA LEU A 438 17.16 14.67 -0.92
C LEU A 438 17.03 13.64 -2.04
N CYS A 439 17.52 14.04 -3.22
CA CYS A 439 17.38 13.30 -4.46
C CYS A 439 18.38 13.85 -5.48
N HIS A 440 18.99 12.97 -6.26
CA HIS A 440 19.94 13.31 -7.31
C HIS A 440 19.16 13.47 -8.62
N GLU A 441 18.89 14.72 -8.99
CA GLU A 441 18.06 15.10 -10.15
C GLU A 441 18.52 14.48 -11.48
N ASP A 442 19.82 14.21 -11.59
CA ASP A 442 20.52 13.57 -12.71
C ASP A 442 20.21 12.07 -12.89
N LYS A 443 19.76 11.38 -11.84
CA LYS A 443 19.68 9.90 -11.85
C LYS A 443 18.36 9.39 -12.41
N VAL A 444 18.42 8.20 -12.99
CA VAL A 444 17.25 7.48 -13.51
C VAL A 444 16.32 7.09 -12.35
N ALA A 445 15.05 7.46 -12.49
CA ALA A 445 13.96 6.96 -11.67
C ALA A 445 13.37 5.74 -12.36
N ASP A 446 13.74 4.53 -11.90
CA ASP A 446 13.21 3.30 -12.49
C ASP A 446 11.80 3.01 -11.94
N LEU A 447 10.82 3.41 -12.74
CA LEU A 447 9.38 3.42 -12.43
C LEU A 447 8.69 2.54 -13.47
N VAL A 448 7.71 1.70 -13.10
CA VAL A 448 7.03 0.80 -14.04
C VAL A 448 5.50 0.80 -13.84
N PRO A 449 4.69 0.88 -14.91
CA PRO A 449 3.24 0.71 -14.81
C PRO A 449 2.82 -0.69 -14.38
N VAL A 450 1.77 -0.81 -13.57
CA VAL A 450 1.33 -2.10 -13.02
C VAL A 450 0.76 -3.07 -14.08
N ASP A 451 0.07 -2.58 -15.12
CA ASP A 451 -0.35 -3.39 -16.29
C ASP A 451 0.84 -4.09 -16.96
N ILE A 452 1.94 -3.37 -17.15
CA ILE A 452 3.15 -3.88 -17.81
C ILE A 452 3.79 -5.02 -16.99
N VAL A 453 3.78 -4.91 -15.66
CA VAL A 453 4.22 -5.99 -14.76
C VAL A 453 3.30 -7.21 -14.87
N ILE A 454 1.98 -7.00 -14.90
CA ILE A 454 0.98 -8.07 -14.96
C ILE A 454 1.04 -8.82 -16.29
N ASN A 455 1.10 -8.11 -17.41
CA ASN A 455 1.20 -8.68 -18.75
C ASN A 455 2.48 -9.52 -18.89
N LEU A 456 3.60 -9.02 -18.39
CA LEU A 456 4.84 -9.79 -18.29
C LEU A 456 4.69 -11.04 -17.43
N MET A 457 4.00 -10.97 -16.28
CA MET A 457 3.75 -12.13 -15.43
C MET A 457 2.90 -13.20 -16.12
N ILE A 458 1.86 -12.81 -16.86
CA ILE A 458 1.02 -13.74 -17.64
C ILE A 458 1.84 -14.43 -18.73
N CYS A 459 2.65 -13.68 -19.49
CA CYS A 459 3.53 -14.27 -20.50
C CYS A 459 4.66 -15.11 -19.89
N ALA A 460 5.17 -14.75 -18.71
CA ALA A 460 6.12 -15.57 -17.95
C ALA A 460 5.48 -16.88 -17.47
N ALA A 461 4.20 -16.88 -17.05
CA ALA A 461 3.45 -18.10 -16.74
C ALA A 461 3.35 -19.01 -17.97
N TRP A 462 2.88 -18.49 -19.10
CA TRP A 462 2.83 -19.22 -20.38
C TRP A 462 4.21 -19.77 -20.78
N ARG A 463 5.28 -18.97 -20.69
CA ARG A 463 6.62 -19.38 -21.09
C ARG A 463 7.23 -20.43 -20.16
N THR A 464 6.91 -20.38 -18.87
CA THR A 464 7.37 -21.35 -17.85
C THR A 464 6.61 -22.67 -17.93
N ALA A 465 5.31 -22.58 -18.23
CA ALA A 465 4.41 -23.70 -18.51
C ALA A 465 4.83 -24.49 -19.77
N THR A 466 5.12 -23.78 -20.87
CA THR A 466 5.34 -24.40 -22.20
C THR A 466 6.75 -24.92 -22.46
N GLN A 467 7.79 -24.30 -21.89
CA GLN A 467 9.18 -24.72 -22.10
C GLN A 467 9.95 -24.68 -20.77
N ARG A 468 9.99 -25.83 -20.07
CA ARG A 468 10.70 -25.97 -18.79
C ARG A 468 12.20 -25.76 -18.96
N THR A 469 12.85 -25.26 -17.91
CA THR A 469 14.30 -25.03 -17.82
C THR A 469 14.82 -25.51 -16.47
N ASP A 470 16.06 -25.98 -16.42
CA ASP A 470 16.69 -26.47 -15.17
C ASP A 470 16.94 -25.31 -14.20
N THR A 471 17.32 -24.15 -14.73
CA THR A 471 17.42 -22.88 -14.01
C THR A 471 16.06 -22.19 -13.90
N ILE A 472 15.90 -21.36 -12.88
CA ILE A 472 14.75 -20.45 -12.73
C ILE A 472 14.97 -19.25 -13.66
N PRO A 473 14.15 -19.02 -14.71
CA PRO A 473 14.19 -17.78 -15.47
C PRO A 473 13.72 -16.61 -14.59
N ILE A 474 14.41 -15.48 -14.74
CA ILE A 474 14.11 -14.23 -14.05
C ILE A 474 13.84 -13.15 -15.08
N TYR A 475 12.87 -12.29 -14.76
CA TYR A 475 12.44 -11.18 -15.61
C TYR A 475 12.51 -9.87 -14.82
N ASN A 476 13.49 -9.02 -15.12
CA ASN A 476 13.62 -7.69 -14.51
C ASN A 476 12.69 -6.70 -15.22
N CYS A 477 11.52 -6.43 -14.65
CA CYS A 477 10.53 -5.51 -15.22
C CYS A 477 10.85 -4.06 -14.82
N CYS A 478 11.71 -3.42 -15.62
CA CYS A 478 12.33 -2.13 -15.35
C CYS A 478 12.23 -1.22 -16.59
N THR A 479 12.28 0.10 -16.39
CA THR A 479 12.27 1.07 -17.51
C THR A 479 13.64 1.67 -17.81
N GLY A 480 14.60 1.61 -16.88
CA GLY A 480 15.84 2.38 -16.92
C GLY A 480 16.82 2.06 -18.06
N GLN A 481 16.80 0.85 -18.63
CA GLN A 481 17.62 0.52 -19.80
C GLN A 481 16.99 0.94 -21.13
N GLN A 482 15.66 0.79 -21.28
CA GLN A 482 14.98 0.91 -22.56
C GLN A 482 14.21 2.23 -22.76
N ASN A 483 13.71 2.85 -21.69
CA ASN A 483 12.95 4.11 -21.74
C ASN A 483 13.14 4.93 -20.44
N PRO A 484 14.37 5.37 -20.12
CA PRO A 484 14.68 6.03 -18.86
C PRO A 484 14.00 7.40 -18.71
N ILE A 485 13.50 7.66 -17.50
CA ILE A 485 13.12 8.99 -17.03
C ILE A 485 14.03 9.39 -15.85
N THR A 486 14.55 10.61 -15.84
CA THR A 486 15.31 11.13 -14.68
C THR A 486 14.38 11.57 -13.55
N TRP A 487 14.85 11.54 -12.31
CA TRP A 487 14.14 12.12 -11.18
C TRP A 487 13.75 13.58 -11.42
N LYS A 488 14.59 14.34 -12.14
CA LYS A 488 14.25 15.70 -12.58
C LYS A 488 13.00 15.73 -13.46
N GLN A 489 13.00 14.99 -14.57
CA GLN A 489 11.87 14.95 -15.51
C GLN A 489 10.58 14.48 -14.81
N PHE A 490 10.67 13.44 -13.96
CA PHE A 490 9.55 12.94 -13.18
C PHE A 490 8.94 14.00 -12.25
N VAL A 491 9.78 14.76 -11.53
CA VAL A 491 9.33 15.80 -10.61
C VAL A 491 8.81 17.05 -11.34
N ASP A 492 9.49 17.50 -12.40
CA ASP A 492 9.05 18.65 -13.20
C ASP A 492 7.71 18.36 -13.90
N LEU A 493 7.50 17.16 -14.44
CA LEU A 493 6.22 16.71 -15.02
C LEU A 493 5.16 16.51 -13.93
N SER A 494 5.48 15.91 -12.79
CA SER A 494 4.53 15.78 -11.67
C SER A 494 4.01 17.15 -11.21
N PHE A 495 4.90 18.12 -10.96
CA PHE A 495 4.47 19.48 -10.60
C PHE A 495 3.75 20.19 -11.74
N LYS A 496 4.11 19.98 -13.02
CA LYS A 496 3.31 20.49 -14.17
C LYS A 496 1.87 20.00 -14.08
N TYR A 497 1.66 18.70 -13.93
CA TYR A 497 0.32 18.11 -13.94
C TYR A 497 -0.46 18.36 -12.65
N CYS A 498 0.17 18.42 -11.47
CA CYS A 498 -0.47 18.88 -10.24
C CYS A 498 -0.94 20.35 -10.29
N ARG A 499 -0.46 21.16 -11.25
CA ARG A 499 -0.93 22.55 -11.46
C ARG A 499 -1.98 22.66 -12.56
N LEU A 500 -1.95 21.79 -13.57
CA LEU A 500 -2.99 21.68 -14.60
C LEU A 500 -4.26 21.00 -14.06
N HIS A 501 -4.09 20.01 -13.19
CA HIS A 501 -5.18 19.24 -12.57
C HIS A 501 -5.17 19.36 -11.04
N PRO A 502 -5.28 20.59 -10.50
CA PRO A 502 -4.98 20.87 -9.09
C PRO A 502 -6.05 20.34 -8.15
N VAL A 503 -5.62 19.77 -7.04
CA VAL A 503 -6.50 19.20 -5.99
C VAL A 503 -7.21 20.29 -5.18
N ASN A 504 -8.35 19.93 -4.59
CA ASN A 504 -9.09 20.78 -3.66
C ASN A 504 -8.26 21.04 -2.38
N ASP A 505 -8.59 22.07 -1.59
CA ASP A 505 -8.02 22.32 -0.25
C ASP A 505 -6.48 22.29 -0.15
N ALA A 506 -5.78 22.68 -1.23
CA ALA A 506 -4.32 22.79 -1.21
C ALA A 506 -3.88 23.87 -0.20
N LEU A 507 -2.97 23.53 0.73
CA LEU A 507 -2.49 24.47 1.74
C LEU A 507 -1.50 25.49 1.19
N TRP A 508 -0.90 25.20 0.03
CA TRP A 508 -0.03 26.11 -0.71
C TRP A 508 -0.06 25.83 -2.20
N TYR A 509 0.48 26.74 -3.01
CA TYR A 509 0.72 26.51 -4.43
C TYR A 509 1.68 25.33 -4.67
N PRO A 510 1.33 24.32 -5.50
CA PRO A 510 2.19 23.16 -5.79
C PRO A 510 3.47 23.56 -6.54
N ASP A 511 4.57 23.69 -5.79
CA ASP A 511 5.88 24.08 -6.28
C ASP A 511 6.96 23.57 -5.31
N GLY A 512 7.94 22.84 -5.83
CA GLY A 512 9.00 22.20 -5.07
C GLY A 512 10.12 21.72 -5.97
N ARG A 513 11.24 21.27 -5.38
CA ARG A 513 12.41 20.77 -6.11
C ARG A 513 13.10 19.63 -5.37
N CYS A 514 13.90 18.87 -6.09
CA CYS A 514 14.86 17.96 -5.49
C CYS A 514 16.17 18.70 -5.22
N HIS A 515 16.96 18.20 -4.27
CA HIS A 515 18.27 18.76 -3.94
C HIS A 515 19.27 17.65 -3.66
N SER A 516 20.31 17.50 -4.49
CA SER A 516 21.40 16.53 -4.28
C SER A 516 22.28 16.91 -3.07
N SER A 517 22.29 18.18 -2.67
CA SER A 517 23.01 18.63 -1.46
C SER A 517 22.16 18.40 -0.21
N MET A 518 22.62 17.50 0.66
CA MET A 518 21.99 17.22 1.96
C MET A 518 21.86 18.48 2.84
N ILE A 519 22.81 19.41 2.78
CA ILE A 519 22.77 20.66 3.57
C ILE A 519 21.64 21.56 3.08
N ILE A 520 21.52 21.74 1.75
CA ILE A 520 20.44 22.54 1.15
C ILE A 520 19.08 21.90 1.45
N ASN A 521 18.94 20.58 1.25
CA ASN A 521 17.69 19.90 1.58
C ASN A 521 17.30 20.04 3.07
N LYS A 522 18.26 19.89 4.00
CA LYS A 522 17.99 20.08 5.45
C LYS A 522 17.47 21.50 5.76
N LEU A 523 18.07 22.53 5.16
CA LEU A 523 17.58 23.92 5.31
C LEU A 523 16.18 24.09 4.70
N CYS A 524 15.94 23.56 3.50
CA CYS A 524 14.64 23.62 2.84
C CYS A 524 13.55 22.88 3.65
N VAL A 525 13.83 21.71 4.23
CA VAL A 525 12.88 20.98 5.10
C VAL A 525 12.51 21.82 6.32
N ILE A 526 13.49 22.46 6.98
CA ILE A 526 13.23 23.33 8.14
C ILE A 526 12.29 24.49 7.77
N PHE A 527 12.58 25.23 6.69
CA PHE A 527 11.84 26.43 6.33
C PHE A 527 10.54 26.18 5.55
N GLN A 528 10.43 25.07 4.81
CA GLN A 528 9.28 24.78 3.94
C GLN A 528 8.31 23.74 4.53
N HIS A 529 8.78 22.84 5.41
CA HIS A 529 7.93 21.80 6.02
C HIS A 529 7.76 22.00 7.52
N THR A 530 8.87 22.01 8.27
CA THR A 530 8.85 21.96 9.74
C THR A 530 8.28 23.23 10.35
N LEU A 531 8.88 24.40 10.05
CA LEU A 531 8.45 25.68 10.60
C LEU A 531 7.00 26.03 10.22
N PRO A 532 6.56 25.90 8.94
CA PRO A 532 5.15 26.10 8.58
C PRO A 532 4.19 25.16 9.31
N ALA A 533 4.55 23.89 9.53
CA ALA A 533 3.70 22.94 10.25
C ALA A 533 3.52 23.31 11.73
N TYR A 534 4.57 23.76 12.41
CA TYR A 534 4.44 24.28 13.78
C TYR A 534 3.59 25.56 13.83
N ILE A 535 3.76 26.49 12.88
CA ILE A 535 2.92 27.70 12.79
C ILE A 535 1.45 27.33 12.59
N LEU A 536 1.14 26.42 11.65
CA LEU A 536 -0.22 25.96 11.39
C LEU A 536 -0.84 25.26 12.61
N ASP A 537 -0.09 24.42 13.32
CA ASP A 537 -0.57 23.74 14.54
C ASP A 537 -0.73 24.68 15.74
N ILE A 538 0.05 25.76 15.83
CA ILE A 538 -0.15 26.83 16.82
C ILE A 538 -1.43 27.63 16.49
N LEU A 539 -1.61 28.03 15.23
CA LEU A 539 -2.80 28.74 14.77
C LEU A 539 -4.06 27.87 14.91
N ALA A 540 -3.97 26.55 14.71
CA ALA A 540 -5.06 25.62 14.97
C ALA A 540 -5.46 25.64 16.46
N ARG A 541 -4.50 25.50 17.38
CA ARG A 541 -4.75 25.56 18.84
C ARG A 541 -5.40 26.88 19.26
N LEU A 542 -4.91 28.01 18.73
CA LEU A 542 -5.48 29.34 19.01
C LEU A 542 -6.92 29.50 18.49
N LYS A 543 -7.30 28.75 17.44
CA LYS A 543 -8.68 28.63 16.93
C LYS A 543 -9.47 27.48 17.57
N GLY A 544 -9.04 26.95 18.72
CA GLY A 544 -9.69 25.81 19.39
C GLY A 544 -9.67 24.48 18.61
N SER A 545 -8.97 24.44 17.46
CA SER A 545 -8.92 23.30 16.54
C SER A 545 -7.79 22.33 16.90
N ARG A 546 -7.95 21.05 16.55
CA ARG A 546 -6.95 20.01 16.84
C ARG A 546 -5.70 20.19 15.95
N PRO A 547 -4.48 20.27 16.51
CA PRO A 547 -3.25 20.29 15.73
C PRO A 547 -2.99 18.93 15.06
N ILE A 548 -2.56 18.96 13.79
CA ILE A 548 -2.34 17.78 12.94
C ILE A 548 -1.10 17.87 12.05
N MET A 549 -0.62 19.07 11.71
CA MET A 549 0.30 19.28 10.60
C MET A 549 1.73 18.83 10.93
N VAL A 550 2.19 18.99 12.17
CA VAL A 550 3.47 18.41 12.61
C VAL A 550 3.42 16.88 12.51
N ARG A 551 2.28 16.25 12.83
CA ARG A 551 2.10 14.79 12.71
C ARG A 551 2.11 14.33 11.23
N VAL A 552 1.52 15.13 10.34
CA VAL A 552 1.57 14.89 8.88
C VAL A 552 3.02 14.98 8.38
N GLN A 553 3.75 16.06 8.71
CA GLN A 553 5.15 16.21 8.30
C GLN A 553 6.08 15.12 8.85
N THR A 554 5.87 14.65 10.09
CA THR A 554 6.64 13.52 10.63
C THR A 554 6.43 12.24 9.82
N LYS A 555 5.21 11.98 9.32
CA LYS A 555 4.95 10.83 8.41
C LYS A 555 5.62 11.03 7.04
N LEU A 556 5.53 12.22 6.46
CA LEU A 556 6.14 12.53 5.16
C LEU A 556 7.67 12.49 5.20
N SER A 557 8.27 12.99 6.28
CA SER A 557 9.71 12.94 6.52
C SER A 557 10.22 11.49 6.62
N LYS A 558 9.47 10.60 7.33
CA LYS A 558 9.74 9.16 7.30
C LYS A 558 9.65 8.58 5.89
N ALA A 559 8.56 8.83 5.16
CA ALA A 559 8.37 8.31 3.79
C ALA A 559 9.48 8.78 2.82
N ALA A 560 9.86 10.06 2.87
CA ALA A 560 10.95 10.61 2.09
C ALA A 560 12.31 9.99 2.48
N LYS A 561 12.56 9.73 3.77
CA LYS A 561 13.78 9.05 4.24
C LYS A 561 13.85 7.59 3.79
N CYS A 562 12.71 6.89 3.78
CA CYS A 562 12.59 5.53 3.24
C CYS A 562 12.90 5.46 1.73
N LEU A 563 12.68 6.54 0.99
CA LEU A 563 13.01 6.63 -0.44
C LEU A 563 14.42 7.20 -0.73
N GLU A 564 15.08 7.82 0.26
CA GLU A 564 16.37 8.52 0.09
C GLU A 564 17.47 7.62 -0.53
N TYR A 565 17.50 6.33 -0.18
CA TYR A 565 18.45 5.37 -0.78
C TYR A 565 18.23 5.19 -2.29
N PHE A 566 16.96 5.20 -2.73
CA PHE A 566 16.57 4.99 -4.11
C PHE A 566 16.59 6.28 -4.94
N SER A 567 16.40 7.44 -4.31
CA SER A 567 16.51 8.76 -4.96
C SER A 567 17.95 9.30 -5.05
N THR A 568 18.93 8.68 -4.37
CA THR A 568 20.33 9.14 -4.36
C THR A 568 21.32 8.18 -5.05
N LYS A 569 20.87 6.97 -5.40
CA LYS A 569 21.64 5.95 -6.14
C LYS A 569 21.05 5.70 -7.53
N GLN A 570 21.71 4.86 -8.33
CA GLN A 570 21.26 4.40 -9.64
C GLN A 570 21.71 2.95 -9.83
N TRP A 571 20.94 2.20 -10.61
CA TRP A 571 21.16 0.78 -10.91
C TRP A 571 21.11 0.53 -12.40
N ASN A 572 21.68 -0.60 -12.82
CA ASN A 572 21.66 -1.09 -14.19
C ASN A 572 21.00 -2.48 -14.20
N PHE A 573 19.67 -2.48 -14.23
CA PHE A 573 18.85 -3.70 -14.28
C PHE A 573 18.81 -4.24 -15.72
N ARG A 574 19.46 -5.38 -15.98
CA ARG A 574 19.41 -6.02 -17.31
C ARG A 574 18.08 -6.73 -17.53
N ASP A 575 17.51 -6.61 -18.72
CA ASP A 575 16.17 -7.11 -19.06
C ASP A 575 16.16 -8.09 -20.27
N ASP A 576 17.29 -8.77 -20.49
CA ASP A 576 17.55 -9.63 -21.65
C ASP A 576 16.50 -10.74 -21.84
N ASN A 577 15.97 -11.31 -20.75
CA ASN A 577 14.92 -12.31 -20.76
C ASN A 577 13.54 -11.69 -21.01
N VAL A 578 13.26 -10.48 -20.53
CA VAL A 578 12.03 -9.74 -20.84
C VAL A 578 11.95 -9.46 -22.34
N ARG A 579 13.02 -8.94 -22.92
CA ARG A 579 13.11 -8.68 -24.37
C ARG A 579 12.94 -9.98 -25.18
N ARG A 580 13.68 -11.04 -24.83
CA ARG A 580 13.57 -12.35 -25.50
C ARG A 580 12.20 -13.00 -25.33
N LEU A 581 11.47 -12.74 -24.24
CA LEU A 581 10.09 -13.20 -24.06
C LEU A 581 9.14 -12.45 -24.98
N GLY A 582 9.25 -11.12 -25.07
CA GLY A 582 8.48 -10.32 -26.04
C GLY A 582 8.71 -10.78 -27.49
N GLU A 583 9.96 -11.08 -27.84
CA GLU A 583 10.33 -11.62 -29.16
C GLU A 583 9.68 -12.98 -29.48
N GLN A 584 9.39 -13.82 -28.48
CA GLN A 584 8.73 -15.13 -28.66
C GLN A 584 7.20 -15.04 -28.86
N LEU A 585 6.57 -13.91 -28.53
CA LEU A 585 5.13 -13.71 -28.69
C LEU A 585 4.73 -13.40 -30.14
N SER A 586 3.51 -13.79 -30.53
CA SER A 586 2.91 -13.37 -31.80
C SER A 586 2.61 -11.85 -31.80
N PRO A 587 2.45 -11.20 -32.96
CA PRO A 587 2.04 -9.79 -33.02
C PRO A 587 0.76 -9.51 -32.23
N GLU A 588 -0.23 -10.40 -32.34
CA GLU A 588 -1.52 -10.32 -31.64
C GLU A 588 -1.36 -10.49 -30.12
N ASP A 589 -0.46 -11.37 -29.66
CA ASP A 589 -0.14 -11.55 -28.24
C ASP A 589 0.64 -10.35 -27.68
N ARG A 590 1.55 -9.73 -28.45
CA ARG A 590 2.27 -8.51 -28.03
C ARG A 590 1.35 -7.31 -27.88
N GLU A 591 0.33 -7.21 -28.75
CA GLU A 591 -0.70 -6.16 -28.69
C GLU A 591 -1.64 -6.36 -27.49
N THR A 592 -1.93 -7.62 -27.14
CA THR A 592 -2.83 -7.98 -26.03
C THR A 592 -2.13 -7.93 -24.68
N PHE A 593 -0.98 -8.58 -24.54
CA PHE A 593 -0.16 -8.63 -23.32
C PHE A 593 1.00 -7.64 -23.44
N MET A 594 0.67 -6.36 -23.62
CA MET A 594 1.67 -5.32 -23.82
C MET A 594 2.50 -5.08 -22.55
N PHE A 595 3.80 -5.41 -22.62
CA PHE A 595 4.81 -5.11 -21.59
C PHE A 595 6.09 -4.43 -22.14
N ASP A 596 6.08 -3.99 -23.40
CA ASP A 596 7.20 -3.24 -23.99
C ASP A 596 7.25 -1.80 -23.44
N VAL A 597 8.11 -1.57 -22.45
CA VAL A 597 8.30 -0.28 -21.78
C VAL A 597 8.64 0.88 -22.72
N ARG A 598 9.07 0.62 -23.97
CA ARG A 598 9.37 1.66 -24.97
C ARG A 598 8.12 2.38 -25.48
N GLU A 599 6.94 1.78 -25.31
CA GLU A 599 5.65 2.42 -25.65
C GLU A 599 5.23 3.51 -24.64
N ILE A 600 5.85 3.58 -23.45
CA ILE A 600 5.46 4.52 -22.39
C ILE A 600 5.82 5.96 -22.77
N TYR A 601 4.84 6.74 -23.22
CA TYR A 601 5.00 8.19 -23.40
C TYR A 601 4.84 8.94 -22.07
N TRP A 602 5.96 9.14 -21.37
CA TRP A 602 6.06 9.70 -20.02
C TRP A 602 5.17 10.92 -19.71
N PRO A 603 5.05 11.96 -20.56
CA PRO A 603 4.19 13.11 -20.25
C PRO A 603 2.71 12.74 -20.13
N SER A 604 2.18 11.92 -21.05
CA SER A 604 0.80 11.46 -20.99
C SER A 604 0.58 10.49 -19.82
N TYR A 605 1.52 9.58 -19.58
CA TYR A 605 1.43 8.64 -18.46
C TYR A 605 1.37 9.37 -17.10
N LEU A 606 2.25 10.36 -16.88
CA LEU A 606 2.24 11.13 -15.64
C LEU A 606 1.01 12.05 -15.52
N GLU A 607 0.44 12.52 -16.63
CA GLU A 607 -0.84 13.25 -16.62
C GLU A 607 -1.99 12.37 -16.11
N HIS A 608 -2.13 11.15 -16.64
CA HIS A 608 -3.11 10.17 -16.17
C HIS A 608 -2.85 9.77 -14.71
N TYR A 609 -1.60 9.59 -14.29
CA TYR A 609 -1.24 9.28 -12.90
C TYR A 609 -1.65 10.39 -11.92
N ILE A 610 -1.48 11.68 -12.26
CA ILE A 610 -1.98 12.78 -11.42
C ILE A 610 -3.52 12.81 -11.37
N LEU A 611 -4.19 12.58 -12.50
CA LEU A 611 -5.67 12.48 -12.55
C LEU A 611 -6.18 11.30 -11.70
N GLY A 612 -5.47 10.17 -11.72
CA GLY A 612 -5.77 9.03 -10.87
C GLY A 612 -5.51 9.27 -9.39
N ILE A 613 -4.47 10.02 -9.02
CA ILE A 613 -4.26 10.47 -7.63
C ILE A 613 -5.42 11.37 -7.18
N ARG A 614 -5.95 12.25 -8.04
CA ARG A 614 -7.17 13.01 -7.74
C ARG A 614 -8.36 12.09 -7.49
N GLN A 615 -8.69 11.24 -8.46
CA GLN A 615 -9.93 10.46 -8.50
C GLN A 615 -9.92 9.30 -7.49
N PHE A 616 -8.84 8.52 -7.45
CA PHE A 616 -8.78 7.25 -6.73
C PHE A 616 -8.10 7.34 -5.36
N ILE A 617 -7.10 8.22 -5.17
CA ILE A 617 -6.47 8.43 -3.85
C ILE A 617 -7.22 9.47 -3.03
N LEU A 618 -7.50 10.64 -3.62
CA LEU A 618 -8.10 11.79 -2.92
C LEU A 618 -9.63 11.84 -2.99
N LYS A 619 -10.26 11.00 -3.82
CA LYS A 619 -11.73 10.89 -4.00
C LYS A 619 -12.39 12.19 -4.50
N GLU A 620 -11.67 13.01 -5.26
CA GLU A 620 -12.18 14.27 -5.78
C GLU A 620 -12.77 14.09 -7.20
N SER A 621 -14.08 14.34 -7.37
CA SER A 621 -14.74 14.28 -8.70
C SER A 621 -14.08 15.22 -9.73
N PRO A 622 -14.03 14.85 -11.03
CA PRO A 622 -13.70 15.78 -12.12
C PRO A 622 -14.46 17.12 -12.07
N ASP A 623 -15.73 17.13 -11.62
CA ASP A 623 -16.56 18.35 -11.57
C ASP A 623 -15.99 19.44 -10.66
N THR A 624 -15.15 19.06 -9.69
CA THR A 624 -14.53 20.00 -8.74
C THR A 624 -13.31 20.74 -9.34
N LEU A 625 -12.83 20.32 -10.51
CA LEU A 625 -11.62 20.83 -11.16
C LEU A 625 -11.66 22.35 -11.50
N PRO A 626 -12.77 22.95 -11.97
CA PRO A 626 -12.83 24.39 -12.26
C PRO A 626 -12.69 25.25 -11.00
N ALA A 627 -13.28 24.81 -9.88
CA ALA A 627 -13.15 25.48 -8.59
C ALA A 627 -11.71 25.38 -8.06
N ALA A 628 -11.09 24.20 -8.17
CA ALA A 628 -9.70 23.99 -7.75
C ALA A 628 -8.70 24.81 -8.58
N ARG A 629 -8.88 24.91 -9.91
CA ARG A 629 -8.08 25.79 -10.80
C ARG A 629 -8.21 27.26 -10.41
N SER A 630 -9.43 27.70 -10.08
CA SER A 630 -9.69 29.06 -9.59
C SER A 630 -9.02 29.33 -8.23
N TYR A 631 -8.94 28.33 -7.35
CA TYR A 631 -8.26 28.41 -6.06
C TYR A 631 -6.74 28.41 -6.18
N ILE A 632 -6.15 27.53 -7.00
CA ILE A 632 -4.70 27.51 -7.24
C ILE A 632 -4.19 28.81 -7.90
N THR A 633 -5.00 29.48 -8.73
CA THR A 633 -4.65 30.81 -9.24
C THR A 633 -4.51 31.85 -8.11
N LYS A 634 -5.36 31.78 -7.07
CA LYS A 634 -5.22 32.65 -5.88
C LYS A 634 -3.95 32.32 -5.08
N LEU A 635 -3.67 31.02 -4.90
CA LEU A 635 -2.45 30.56 -4.21
C LEU A 635 -1.17 30.84 -4.99
N TYR A 636 -1.21 30.89 -6.33
CA TYR A 636 -0.08 31.34 -7.15
C TYR A 636 0.30 32.78 -6.84
N TRP A 637 -0.68 33.70 -6.84
CA TRP A 637 -0.44 35.11 -6.53
C TRP A 637 0.01 35.31 -5.08
N LEU A 638 -0.55 34.58 -4.12
CA LEU A 638 -0.07 34.55 -2.73
C LEU A 638 1.40 34.08 -2.64
N HIS A 639 1.75 32.99 -3.33
CA HIS A 639 3.12 32.48 -3.37
C HIS A 639 4.09 33.48 -3.98
N LYS A 640 3.70 34.17 -5.06
CA LYS A 640 4.50 35.24 -5.69
C LYS A 640 4.66 36.46 -4.78
N ALA A 641 3.60 36.89 -4.10
CA ALA A 641 3.67 37.97 -3.12
C ALA A 641 4.61 37.64 -1.95
N VAL A 642 4.60 36.39 -1.46
CA VAL A 642 5.51 35.93 -0.40
C VAL A 642 6.95 35.79 -0.90
N GLN A 643 7.19 35.29 -2.12
CA GLN A 643 8.52 35.28 -2.75
C GLN A 643 9.10 36.71 -2.86
N LEU A 644 8.29 37.68 -3.31
CA LEU A 644 8.67 39.09 -3.40
C LEU A 644 8.92 39.71 -2.01
N GLY A 645 8.05 39.44 -1.04
CA GLY A 645 8.20 39.92 0.34
C GLY A 645 9.49 39.43 1.00
N ILE A 646 9.83 38.15 0.85
CA ILE A 646 11.10 37.58 1.34
C ILE A 646 12.29 38.27 0.65
N LEU A 647 12.25 38.46 -0.67
CA LEU A 647 13.31 39.15 -1.42
C LEU A 647 13.51 40.59 -0.92
N VAL A 648 12.42 41.34 -0.71
CA VAL A 648 12.45 42.72 -0.18
C VAL A 648 13.02 42.76 1.26
N ILE A 649 12.67 41.80 2.11
CA ILE A 649 13.22 41.69 3.47
C ILE A 649 14.72 41.38 3.43
N MET A 650 15.16 40.41 2.62
CA MET A 650 16.57 40.08 2.46
C MET A 650 17.39 41.26 1.94
N LEU A 651 16.87 41.95 0.91
CA LEU A 651 17.46 43.18 0.37
C LEU A 651 17.56 44.26 1.46
N ARG A 652 16.48 44.53 2.21
CA ARG A 652 16.48 45.52 3.30
C ARG A 652 17.53 45.18 4.37
N VAL A 653 17.68 43.92 4.77
CA VAL A 653 18.70 43.49 5.74
C VAL A 653 20.13 43.70 5.19
N LEU A 654 20.37 43.40 3.91
CA LEU A 654 21.68 43.63 3.28
C LEU A 654 22.03 45.13 3.18
N LEU A 655 21.07 45.96 2.75
CA LEU A 655 21.23 47.42 2.65
C LEU A 655 21.39 48.08 4.03
N LEU A 656 20.77 47.53 5.08
CA LEU A 656 20.99 47.97 6.46
C LEU A 656 22.41 47.62 6.93
N ARG A 657 22.89 46.39 6.69
CA ARG A 657 24.17 45.88 7.20
C ARG A 657 25.43 46.38 6.47
N LYS A 658 25.37 46.79 5.19
CA LYS A 658 26.55 47.29 4.45
C LYS A 658 26.28 48.63 3.76
N SER A 659 26.97 49.69 4.20
CA SER A 659 26.91 51.04 3.61
C SER A 659 27.36 51.07 2.13
N ALA A 660 28.35 50.26 1.76
CA ALA A 660 28.78 50.09 0.37
C ALA A 660 27.67 49.49 -0.51
N ALA A 661 26.99 48.44 -0.04
CA ALA A 661 25.85 47.85 -0.76
C ALA A 661 24.68 48.83 -0.89
N ARG A 662 24.44 49.64 0.16
CA ARG A 662 23.44 50.72 0.13
C ARG A 662 23.72 51.74 -0.97
N ARG A 663 24.97 52.23 -1.06
CA ARG A 663 25.39 53.17 -2.13
C ARG A 663 25.24 52.53 -3.52
N ALA A 664 25.79 51.33 -3.72
CA ALA A 664 25.73 50.64 -5.01
C ALA A 664 24.28 50.40 -5.50
N PHE A 665 23.37 49.99 -4.59
CA PHE A 665 21.97 49.80 -4.92
C PHE A 665 21.26 51.09 -5.34
N PHE A 666 21.43 52.19 -4.58
CA PHE A 666 20.81 53.46 -4.95
C PHE A 666 21.41 54.07 -6.23
N SER A 667 22.72 53.91 -6.47
CA SER A 667 23.34 54.27 -7.75
C SER A 667 22.72 53.49 -8.91
N LEU A 668 22.66 52.15 -8.82
CA LEU A 668 22.05 51.30 -9.86
C LEU A 668 20.57 51.64 -10.08
N LEU A 669 19.79 51.80 -9.01
CA LEU A 669 18.38 52.20 -9.08
C LEU A 669 18.21 53.58 -9.76
N SER A 670 19.11 54.53 -9.49
CA SER A 670 19.08 55.83 -10.17
C SER A 670 19.39 55.75 -11.66
N ILE A 671 20.25 54.81 -12.09
CA ILE A 671 20.55 54.55 -13.50
C ILE A 671 19.35 53.88 -14.18
N VAL A 672 18.76 52.86 -13.56
CA VAL A 672 17.55 52.19 -14.09
C VAL A 672 16.39 53.17 -14.21
N LEU A 673 16.13 53.99 -13.18
CA LEU A 673 15.07 55.01 -13.23
C LEU A 673 15.35 56.13 -14.24
N ARG A 674 16.61 56.41 -14.60
CA ARG A 674 16.95 57.29 -15.72
C ARG A 674 16.69 56.60 -17.07
N MET A 675 17.07 55.33 -17.23
CA MET A 675 16.79 54.58 -18.46
C MET A 675 15.28 54.43 -18.71
N CYS A 676 14.47 54.15 -17.67
CA CYS A 676 13.02 54.08 -17.83
C CYS A 676 12.37 55.43 -18.22
N ARG A 677 13.01 56.57 -17.92
CA ARG A 677 12.61 57.92 -18.38
C ARG A 677 13.21 58.31 -19.75
N LEU A 678 13.84 57.37 -20.44
CA LEU A 678 14.33 57.49 -21.82
C LEU A 678 13.64 56.47 -22.75
N ILE A 679 12.67 55.71 -22.21
CA ILE A 679 11.87 54.69 -22.90
C ILE A 679 10.37 55.08 -22.87
N VAL A 680 10.04 56.17 -22.15
CA VAL A 680 8.77 56.91 -22.15
C VAL A 680 9.09 58.34 -22.55
#